data_AF-A0A2Z2MFU9-F1
#
_entry.id   AF-A0A2Z2MFU9-F1
#
_cell.length_a   1.000
_cell.length_b   1.000
_cell.length_c   1.000
_cell.angle_alpha   90.00
_cell.angle_beta   90.00
_cell.angle_gamma   90.00
#
_symmetry.space_group_name_H-M   'P 1'
#
loop_
_entity.id
_entity.type
_entity.pdbx_description
1 polymer ?
#
loop_
_entity_poly.entity_id
_entity_poly.type
_entity_poly.pdbx_seq_one_letter_code
_entity_poly.pdbx_strand_id
1 'polypeptide(L)'
;MVKIILNGKETEVPDGKPLIEFLREIGEHVPGFCYSEELDPYGSCRLCLVSTPRGVTTSCTLKPMEGLSVETLSKEVISMRKTALELILSDHYGDCIGPCQDACPAHSDVQGYLALIAMGKYHEAVKLMKEKYILPAVLGRVCPAFCEEACRRNLVDEPLAIRQLKRFAADYDLEHGPWMPEIPPSTGKRVAVVGGGPAGLACAYYLRTMGHEVTIIEAMPKLGGMMRYGIPPYRLPRDVLDRDIATVIGTGIEVKTNTALGRDVTLEELREEYDAVFLGVGAWRSRRMGIPGEELGGVMHGIEFLRRVNTGEKVELGERVIVVGGGNTAMDVARTALRLGAKVTVVYRRSRAEMPANPREVEEAIEEGVEFLFLTNPVRILGDGKVEEVELIKMHLGEPDASDRRRPIPIEGSEFRVKADNVILAIGQYCDEDFLRGLGIEAKRGRAVVDEVTLQTSIPGVFAGGDLVLGPSTVIESIATGRRAALMIDLYLKGKLEKAREVLLEPEKHIEKVLADDDLYRVLFDLRPYNHWKKVTEKDYEGVERKPRARVELLDPEIRKGNFEEVEPSLTEEQVLEEAKRCMSCGCMEVFRCKLREYATLYNAEQDTFGGEQNKFEIDESHSFVVLDNNKCVLCGQCVRFTHDVAGEGVLDYLFRGFKTRISPPLGETLGDVEGLFIGETIDVCPVGAITERLPFVKPGPWKTTPIKTVCNGCSFACEMNIEVYDGMLVRASRAEDSWNKHLCDLCRFARPWAEDLIQPLLNGKSVSWEEAKRFMEENDYALILTPELTNEEITFFKEFAEKRGIPIGSTVEGGLSTATLEEVRKARRVLLKADPEKYPLLKILLKGKEMVEEGYDVAILEGPAEPLDVPTLILHEGVNAAGLIKAGVTGIPESRAYVVVGRAEKELRGDVLVLPAGLWAAKEGTVTNAFGMELKVKKAVEEESTITGLFS
;
A
#
# COMPACT_ATOMS: atom_id res chain seq x y z
N MET A 1 -9.30 -44.13 -8.96
CA MET A 1 -9.22 -43.10 -10.02
C MET A 1 -10.36 -43.36 -10.97
N VAL A 2 -11.08 -42.32 -11.39
CA VAL A 2 -12.11 -42.35 -12.43
C VAL A 2 -11.71 -41.39 -13.56
N LYS A 3 -12.11 -41.67 -14.80
CA LYS A 3 -11.85 -40.79 -15.94
C LYS A 3 -13.01 -39.84 -16.16
N ILE A 4 -12.72 -38.55 -16.23
CA ILE A 4 -13.69 -37.49 -16.53
C ILE A 4 -13.24 -36.71 -17.77
N ILE A 5 -14.15 -35.96 -18.39
CA ILE A 5 -13.86 -34.99 -19.44
C ILE A 5 -13.91 -33.59 -18.80
N LEU A 6 -12.76 -33.02 -18.48
CA LEU A 6 -12.63 -31.69 -17.88
C LEU A 6 -12.21 -30.68 -18.94
N ASN A 7 -13.01 -29.64 -19.18
CA ASN A 7 -12.75 -28.60 -20.18
C ASN A 7 -12.38 -29.20 -21.56
N GLY A 8 -13.04 -30.30 -21.93
CA GLY A 8 -12.82 -31.03 -23.19
C GLY A 8 -11.63 -32.00 -23.21
N LYS A 9 -10.90 -32.17 -22.09
CA LYS A 9 -9.75 -33.08 -21.97
C LYS A 9 -10.07 -34.27 -21.05
N GLU A 10 -9.61 -35.46 -21.42
CA GLU A 10 -9.70 -36.64 -20.54
C GLU A 10 -8.71 -36.50 -19.38
N THR A 11 -9.21 -36.60 -18.15
CA THR A 11 -8.44 -36.39 -16.92
C THR A 11 -8.79 -37.48 -15.91
N GLU A 12 -7.77 -38.07 -15.27
CA GLU A 12 -7.96 -39.04 -14.20
C GLU A 12 -8.06 -38.35 -12.83
N VAL A 13 -9.12 -38.68 -12.08
CA VAL A 13 -9.46 -38.02 -10.82
C VAL A 13 -9.56 -39.05 -9.69
N PRO A 14 -9.06 -38.76 -8.48
CA PRO A 14 -9.26 -39.62 -7.31
C PRO A 14 -10.75 -39.89 -7.07
N ASP A 15 -11.09 -41.15 -6.78
CA ASP A 15 -12.46 -41.53 -6.44
C ASP A 15 -12.75 -41.18 -4.97
N GLY A 16 -14.02 -40.90 -4.65
CA GLY A 16 -14.50 -40.72 -3.28
C GLY A 16 -14.38 -39.31 -2.68
N LYS A 17 -13.58 -38.41 -3.26
CA LYS A 17 -13.41 -37.02 -2.80
C LYS A 17 -14.32 -36.02 -3.53
N PRO A 18 -14.68 -34.89 -2.90
CA PRO A 18 -15.26 -33.73 -3.58
C PRO A 18 -14.44 -33.30 -4.80
N LEU A 19 -15.11 -33.04 -5.92
CA LEU A 19 -14.45 -32.64 -7.17
C LEU A 19 -13.63 -31.34 -7.01
N ILE A 20 -14.09 -30.41 -6.15
CA ILE A 20 -13.39 -29.13 -5.93
C ILE A 20 -11.94 -29.28 -5.47
N GLU A 21 -11.62 -30.31 -4.66
CA GLU A 21 -10.25 -30.57 -4.17
C GLU A 21 -9.33 -30.79 -5.35
N PHE A 22 -9.71 -31.75 -6.19
CA PHE A 22 -8.94 -32.10 -7.36
C PHE A 22 -8.81 -30.92 -8.33
N LEU A 23 -9.89 -30.18 -8.58
CA LEU A 23 -9.85 -29.02 -9.49
C LEU A 23 -8.84 -27.97 -8.99
N ARG A 24 -8.83 -27.66 -7.69
CA ARG A 24 -7.87 -26.71 -7.13
C ARG A 24 -6.44 -27.24 -7.13
N GLU A 25 -6.26 -28.53 -6.85
CA GLU A 25 -4.96 -29.21 -6.85
C GLU A 25 -4.27 -29.12 -8.23
N ILE A 26 -5.03 -29.25 -9.32
CA ILE A 26 -4.49 -29.13 -10.68
C ILE A 26 -4.46 -27.68 -11.21
N GLY A 27 -4.80 -26.69 -10.37
CA GLY A 27 -4.75 -25.27 -10.71
C GLY A 27 -5.96 -24.71 -11.45
N GLU A 28 -7.09 -25.42 -11.51
CA GLU A 28 -8.33 -24.91 -12.12
C GLU A 28 -9.01 -23.85 -11.25
N HIS A 29 -9.50 -22.78 -11.88
CA HIS A 29 -10.16 -21.69 -11.15
C HIS A 29 -11.59 -22.05 -10.72
N VAL A 30 -11.71 -22.48 -9.47
CA VAL A 30 -12.98 -22.74 -8.81
C VAL A 30 -13.06 -21.98 -7.47
N PRO A 31 -13.67 -20.78 -7.47
CA PRO A 31 -13.74 -19.94 -6.29
C PRO A 31 -14.67 -20.54 -5.24
N GLY A 32 -14.52 -20.08 -4.00
CA GLY A 32 -15.37 -20.53 -2.89
C GLY A 32 -14.96 -19.91 -1.57
N PHE A 33 -15.95 -19.45 -0.80
CA PHE A 33 -15.73 -18.90 0.54
C PHE A 33 -16.00 -19.92 1.66
N CYS A 34 -16.92 -20.87 1.48
CA CYS A 34 -17.39 -21.76 2.56
C CYS A 34 -16.69 -23.13 2.57
N TYR A 35 -15.83 -23.42 1.60
CA TYR A 35 -15.19 -24.73 1.43
C TYR A 35 -13.85 -24.78 2.16
N SER A 36 -13.61 -25.85 2.91
CA SER A 36 -12.33 -26.20 3.55
C SER A 36 -12.10 -27.71 3.38
N GLU A 37 -10.86 -28.13 3.23
CA GLU A 37 -10.49 -29.54 3.02
C GLU A 37 -10.75 -30.44 4.24
N GLU A 38 -10.81 -29.85 5.42
CA GLU A 38 -10.93 -30.57 6.69
C GLU A 38 -12.39 -30.74 7.15
N LEU A 39 -13.32 -30.22 6.35
CA LEU A 39 -14.71 -30.03 6.74
C LEU A 39 -15.67 -30.47 5.64
N ASP A 40 -16.74 -31.18 6.02
CA ASP A 40 -17.73 -31.65 5.04
C ASP A 40 -18.35 -30.48 4.25
N PRO A 41 -18.41 -30.58 2.91
CA PRO A 41 -18.92 -29.50 2.08
C PRO A 41 -20.46 -29.46 2.05
N TYR A 42 -21.04 -28.25 2.03
CA TYR A 42 -22.49 -28.04 1.94
C TYR A 42 -22.92 -27.04 0.85
N GLY A 43 -21.96 -26.34 0.22
CA GLY A 43 -22.18 -25.59 -1.02
C GLY A 43 -23.01 -24.30 -0.90
N SER A 44 -23.02 -23.64 0.26
CA SER A 44 -23.86 -22.44 0.50
C SER A 44 -23.49 -21.23 -0.34
N CYS A 45 -22.19 -20.92 -0.50
CA CYS A 45 -21.76 -19.69 -1.18
C CYS A 45 -22.02 -19.69 -2.68
N ARG A 46 -22.30 -20.86 -3.29
CA ARG A 46 -22.57 -21.03 -4.74
C ARG A 46 -21.51 -20.44 -5.67
N LEU A 47 -20.25 -20.34 -5.23
CA LEU A 47 -19.14 -19.90 -6.09
C LEU A 47 -18.43 -21.06 -6.79
N CYS A 48 -18.44 -22.25 -6.20
CA CYS A 48 -17.76 -23.43 -6.74
C CYS A 48 -18.52 -24.12 -7.88
N LEU A 49 -19.38 -23.38 -8.59
CA LEU A 49 -20.25 -23.90 -9.63
C LEU A 49 -19.45 -24.43 -10.81
N VAL A 50 -19.88 -25.53 -11.39
CA VAL A 50 -19.34 -26.12 -12.61
C VAL A 50 -20.49 -26.56 -13.51
N SER A 51 -20.31 -26.49 -14.83
CA SER A 51 -21.30 -26.97 -15.78
C SER A 51 -21.12 -28.47 -16.01
N THR A 52 -22.24 -29.19 -16.09
CA THR A 52 -22.29 -30.62 -16.43
C THR A 52 -23.39 -30.85 -17.47
N PRO A 53 -23.46 -32.02 -18.12
CA PRO A 53 -24.56 -32.35 -19.02
C PRO A 53 -25.96 -32.31 -18.37
N ARG A 54 -26.04 -32.32 -17.04
CA ARG A 54 -27.30 -32.24 -16.28
C ARG A 54 -27.62 -30.80 -15.81
N GLY A 55 -26.80 -29.82 -16.18
CA GLY A 55 -26.88 -28.43 -15.75
C GLY A 55 -25.74 -28.03 -14.81
N VAL A 56 -25.82 -26.79 -14.31
CA VAL A 56 -24.82 -26.22 -13.40
C VAL A 56 -25.04 -26.72 -11.97
N THR A 57 -23.96 -27.18 -11.32
CA THR A 57 -23.99 -27.71 -9.95
C THR A 57 -22.74 -27.33 -9.16
N THR A 58 -22.72 -27.58 -7.85
CA THR A 58 -21.57 -27.26 -6.98
C THR A 58 -20.53 -28.38 -7.01
N SER A 59 -19.30 -28.04 -7.40
CA SER A 59 -18.16 -28.99 -7.41
C SER A 59 -17.78 -29.49 -6.02
N CYS A 60 -18.02 -28.71 -4.96
CA CYS A 60 -17.70 -29.14 -3.60
C CYS A 60 -18.59 -30.28 -3.09
N THR A 61 -19.78 -30.48 -3.64
CA THR A 61 -20.67 -31.60 -3.26
C THR A 61 -20.76 -32.66 -4.35
N LEU A 62 -20.09 -32.43 -5.49
CA LEU A 62 -20.08 -33.34 -6.62
C LEU A 62 -18.96 -34.37 -6.43
N LYS A 63 -19.32 -35.66 -6.51
CA LYS A 63 -18.33 -36.74 -6.56
C LYS A 63 -18.03 -37.07 -8.03
N PRO A 64 -16.75 -37.20 -8.41
CA PRO A 64 -16.37 -37.57 -9.77
C PRO A 64 -16.88 -38.98 -10.08
N MET A 65 -17.32 -39.20 -11.32
CA MET A 65 -17.78 -40.51 -11.81
C MET A 65 -17.30 -40.73 -13.24
N GLU A 66 -17.16 -42.00 -13.64
CA GLU A 66 -16.66 -42.36 -14.97
C GLU A 66 -17.46 -41.68 -16.09
N GLY A 67 -16.75 -41.02 -17.02
CA GLY A 67 -17.33 -40.31 -18.16
C GLY A 67 -18.02 -38.98 -17.83
N LEU A 68 -17.90 -38.47 -16.60
CA LEU A 68 -18.45 -37.16 -16.23
C LEU A 68 -17.81 -36.04 -17.07
N SER A 69 -18.62 -35.20 -17.73
CA SER A 69 -18.13 -34.00 -18.41
C SER A 69 -18.32 -32.77 -17.52
N VAL A 70 -17.27 -31.94 -17.41
CA VAL A 70 -17.23 -30.76 -16.54
C VAL A 70 -16.61 -29.57 -17.29
N GLU A 71 -17.26 -28.41 -17.23
CA GLU A 71 -16.66 -27.13 -17.63
C GLU A 71 -16.60 -26.18 -16.42
N THR A 72 -15.42 -25.59 -16.17
CA THR A 72 -15.19 -24.72 -15.01
C THR A 72 -15.50 -23.25 -15.28
N LEU A 73 -15.46 -22.81 -16.55
CA LEU A 73 -15.58 -21.41 -16.97
C LEU A 73 -16.50 -21.21 -18.18
N SER A 74 -17.57 -22.01 -18.27
CA SER A 74 -18.62 -21.76 -19.28
C SER A 74 -19.30 -20.41 -19.04
N LYS A 75 -19.87 -19.80 -20.09
CA LYS A 75 -20.58 -18.50 -19.99
C LYS A 75 -21.68 -18.52 -18.92
N GLU A 76 -22.39 -19.64 -18.82
CA GLU A 76 -23.44 -19.84 -17.82
C GLU A 76 -22.86 -19.87 -16.39
N VAL A 77 -21.76 -20.61 -16.19
CA VAL A 77 -21.08 -20.67 -14.87
C VAL A 77 -20.57 -19.29 -14.45
N ILE A 78 -19.91 -18.55 -15.35
CA ILE A 78 -19.39 -17.20 -15.07
C ILE A 78 -20.54 -16.27 -14.69
N SER A 79 -21.63 -16.28 -15.45
CA SER A 79 -22.81 -15.46 -15.14
C SER A 79 -23.42 -15.80 -13.78
N MET A 80 -23.55 -17.09 -13.45
CA MET A 80 -24.12 -17.52 -12.17
C MET A 80 -23.21 -17.18 -10.99
N ARG A 81 -21.88 -17.32 -11.15
CA ARG A 81 -20.90 -16.91 -10.13
C ARG A 81 -20.93 -15.39 -9.92
N LYS A 82 -21.01 -14.61 -11.00
CA LYS A 82 -21.18 -13.15 -10.93
C LYS A 82 -22.45 -12.79 -10.14
N THR A 83 -23.60 -13.38 -10.49
CA THR A 83 -24.85 -13.16 -9.76
C THR A 83 -24.75 -13.53 -8.27
N ALA A 84 -24.09 -14.65 -7.94
CA ALA A 84 -23.87 -15.04 -6.55
C ALA A 84 -23.01 -14.01 -5.79
N LEU A 85 -21.96 -13.47 -6.42
CA LEU A 85 -21.15 -12.39 -5.85
C LEU A 85 -21.96 -11.11 -5.64
N GLU A 86 -22.76 -10.69 -6.62
CA GLU A 86 -23.58 -9.47 -6.54
C GLU A 86 -24.63 -9.56 -5.42
N LEU A 87 -25.23 -10.73 -5.21
CA LEU A 87 -26.14 -10.99 -4.08
C LEU A 87 -25.43 -10.99 -2.71
N ILE A 88 -24.17 -11.42 -2.65
CA ILE A 88 -23.36 -11.31 -1.43
C ILE A 88 -22.98 -9.85 -1.18
N LEU A 89 -22.59 -9.13 -2.24
CA LEU A 89 -22.20 -7.72 -2.18
C LEU A 89 -23.37 -6.80 -1.80
N SER A 90 -24.60 -7.14 -2.18
CA SER A 90 -25.76 -6.28 -1.91
C SER A 90 -25.97 -6.00 -0.40
N ASP A 91 -25.54 -6.91 0.49
CA ASP A 91 -25.59 -6.71 1.95
C ASP A 91 -24.25 -6.26 2.56
N HIS A 92 -23.17 -6.25 1.80
CA HIS A 92 -21.83 -5.88 2.29
C HIS A 92 -21.76 -4.38 2.62
N TYR A 93 -21.49 -4.02 3.88
CA TYR A 93 -21.45 -2.64 4.38
C TYR A 93 -20.05 -2.25 4.90
N GLY A 94 -19.01 -2.49 4.10
CA GLY A 94 -17.62 -2.19 4.43
C GLY A 94 -16.90 -1.32 3.38
N ASP A 95 -15.94 -0.51 3.80
CA ASP A 95 -15.07 0.24 2.89
C ASP A 95 -13.90 -0.63 2.41
N CYS A 96 -13.62 -0.67 1.11
CA CYS A 96 -12.44 -1.38 0.60
C CYS A 96 -11.16 -0.57 0.85
N ILE A 97 -11.15 0.69 0.43
CA ILE A 97 -10.01 1.62 0.56
C ILE A 97 -10.49 2.93 1.17
N GLY A 98 -9.56 3.72 1.71
CA GLY A 98 -9.90 5.05 2.23
C GLY A 98 -10.42 5.98 1.11
N PRO A 99 -11.43 6.82 1.35
CA PRO A 99 -11.92 7.78 0.35
C PRO A 99 -10.84 8.80 -0.06
N CYS A 100 -9.86 9.06 0.81
CA CYS A 100 -8.68 9.85 0.48
C CYS A 100 -7.78 9.20 -0.58
N GLN A 101 -7.71 7.87 -0.62
CA GLN A 101 -6.99 7.13 -1.66
C GLN A 101 -7.78 7.14 -2.97
N ASP A 102 -9.10 6.97 -2.90
CA ASP A 102 -9.96 6.99 -4.09
C ASP A 102 -9.96 8.36 -4.79
N ALA A 103 -10.06 9.43 -4.01
CA ALA A 103 -10.03 10.80 -4.52
C ALA A 103 -8.66 11.23 -5.05
N CYS A 104 -7.58 10.54 -4.70
CA CYS A 104 -6.25 10.82 -5.24
C CYS A 104 -6.19 10.34 -6.70
N PRO A 105 -5.88 11.20 -7.69
CA PRO A 105 -5.81 10.77 -9.10
C PRO A 105 -4.78 9.67 -9.38
N ALA A 106 -3.78 9.51 -8.50
CA ALA A 106 -2.79 8.43 -8.58
C ALA A 106 -3.17 7.18 -7.76
N HIS A 107 -4.27 7.20 -7.01
CA HIS A 107 -4.71 6.14 -6.10
C HIS A 107 -3.65 5.70 -5.08
N SER A 108 -2.93 6.67 -4.52
CA SER A 108 -1.91 6.45 -3.49
C SER A 108 -2.50 5.99 -2.17
N ASP A 109 -1.87 5.01 -1.53
CA ASP A 109 -2.26 4.50 -0.20
C ASP A 109 -2.01 5.53 0.91
N VAL A 110 -2.92 6.49 1.02
CA VAL A 110 -2.90 7.55 2.04
C VAL A 110 -2.93 6.96 3.44
N GLN A 111 -3.74 5.94 3.67
CA GLN A 111 -3.85 5.34 5.00
C GLN A 111 -2.53 4.68 5.41
N GLY A 112 -1.91 3.92 4.52
CA GLY A 112 -0.65 3.21 4.75
C GLY A 112 0.52 4.15 5.01
N TYR A 113 0.72 5.19 4.20
CA TYR A 113 1.85 6.09 4.43
C TYR A 113 1.64 7.00 5.64
N LEU A 114 0.41 7.37 5.98
CA LEU A 114 0.13 8.12 7.21
C LEU A 114 0.38 7.27 8.46
N ALA A 115 0.07 5.97 8.40
CA ALA A 115 0.41 5.04 9.47
C ALA A 115 1.93 4.94 9.68
N LEU A 116 2.72 4.89 8.59
CA LEU A 116 4.19 4.93 8.66
C LEU A 116 4.71 6.26 9.23
N ILE A 117 4.15 7.39 8.79
CA ILE A 117 4.48 8.71 9.35
C ILE A 117 4.17 8.77 10.84
N ALA A 118 3.03 8.25 11.30
CA ALA A 118 2.67 8.23 12.72
C ALA A 118 3.66 7.42 13.60
N MET A 119 4.50 6.58 12.98
CA MET A 119 5.55 5.79 13.62
C MET A 119 6.96 6.34 13.38
N GLY A 120 7.10 7.51 12.73
CA GLY A 120 8.40 8.09 12.38
C GLY A 120 9.14 7.41 11.22
N LYS A 121 8.47 6.53 10.47
CA LYS A 121 9.03 5.75 9.35
C LYS A 121 8.92 6.52 8.03
N TYR A 122 9.63 7.65 7.93
CA TYR A 122 9.46 8.59 6.81
C TYR A 122 9.99 8.05 5.47
N HIS A 123 11.12 7.33 5.47
CA HIS A 123 11.66 6.71 4.26
C HIS A 123 10.71 5.65 3.70
N GLU A 124 10.17 4.78 4.55
CA GLU A 124 9.20 3.75 4.16
C GLU A 124 7.89 4.38 3.68
N ALA A 125 7.48 5.51 4.27
CA ALA A 125 6.34 6.29 3.79
C ALA A 125 6.58 6.83 2.37
N VAL A 126 7.75 7.41 2.10
CA VAL A 126 8.12 7.91 0.77
C VAL A 126 8.24 6.79 -0.25
N LYS A 127 8.80 5.64 0.12
CA LYS A 127 8.82 4.42 -0.69
C LYS A 127 7.41 4.01 -1.12
N LEU A 128 6.47 3.95 -0.17
CA LEU A 128 5.06 3.62 -0.46
C LEU A 128 4.39 4.65 -1.37
N MET A 129 4.69 5.94 -1.20
CA MET A 129 4.21 6.99 -2.11
C MET A 129 4.72 6.79 -3.54
N LYS A 130 6.01 6.41 -3.69
CA LYS A 130 6.69 6.21 -4.98
C LYS A 130 6.13 5.04 -5.80
N GLU A 131 5.36 4.13 -5.20
CA GLU A 131 4.59 3.13 -5.95
C GLU A 131 3.54 3.75 -6.90
N LYS A 132 3.04 4.95 -6.55
CA LYS A 132 1.94 5.62 -7.27
C LYS A 132 2.29 6.99 -7.84
N TYR A 133 3.25 7.73 -7.25
CA TYR A 133 3.77 8.96 -7.83
C TYR A 133 5.22 9.26 -7.46
N ILE A 134 5.92 9.96 -8.34
CA ILE A 134 7.39 10.07 -8.31
C ILE A 134 7.98 11.31 -7.62
N LEU A 135 7.18 12.34 -7.33
CA LEU A 135 7.65 13.65 -6.84
C LEU A 135 6.94 14.04 -5.54
N PRO A 136 7.15 13.32 -4.43
CA PRO A 136 6.46 13.57 -3.17
C PRO A 136 6.75 14.97 -2.60
N ALA A 137 7.97 15.49 -2.73
CA ALA A 137 8.35 16.80 -2.18
C ALA A 137 7.72 17.95 -2.98
N VAL A 138 7.63 17.81 -4.31
CA VAL A 138 6.88 18.74 -5.16
C VAL A 138 5.38 18.68 -4.83
N LEU A 139 4.80 17.49 -4.74
CA LEU A 139 3.38 17.31 -4.47
C LEU A 139 2.99 17.77 -3.06
N GLY A 140 3.89 17.71 -2.08
CA GLY A 140 3.71 18.30 -0.75
C GLY A 140 3.54 19.83 -0.77
N ARG A 141 3.88 20.49 -1.89
CA ARG A 141 3.78 21.95 -2.06
C ARG A 141 2.64 22.34 -2.99
N VAL A 142 2.52 21.70 -4.15
CA VAL A 142 1.64 22.17 -5.23
C VAL A 142 0.38 21.34 -5.45
N CYS A 143 0.22 20.21 -4.74
CA CYS A 143 -0.98 19.38 -4.88
C CYS A 143 -2.23 20.15 -4.39
N PRO A 144 -3.36 20.10 -5.11
CA PRO A 144 -4.64 20.64 -4.63
C PRO A 144 -5.22 19.92 -3.42
N ALA A 145 -4.68 18.75 -3.08
CA ALA A 145 -5.07 17.93 -1.92
C ALA A 145 -6.51 17.37 -1.99
N PHE A 146 -6.91 16.80 -3.13
CA PHE A 146 -8.17 16.05 -3.31
C PHE A 146 -8.46 15.03 -2.18
N CYS A 147 -7.41 14.41 -1.65
CA CYS A 147 -7.48 13.48 -0.54
C CYS A 147 -7.98 14.12 0.78
N GLU A 148 -7.71 15.41 1.00
CA GLU A 148 -8.19 16.17 2.17
C GLU A 148 -9.66 16.56 2.03
N GLU A 149 -10.10 16.89 0.81
CA GLU A 149 -11.52 17.15 0.51
C GLU A 149 -12.39 15.91 0.76
N ALA A 150 -11.93 14.73 0.32
CA ALA A 150 -12.62 13.47 0.53
C ALA A 150 -12.42 12.86 1.94
N CYS A 151 -11.62 13.50 2.80
CA CYS A 151 -11.32 12.97 4.12
C CYS A 151 -12.58 12.91 4.98
N ARG A 152 -12.93 11.73 5.51
CA ARG A 152 -14.11 11.57 6.37
C ARG A 152 -14.01 12.29 7.70
N ARG A 153 -12.83 12.78 8.08
CA ARG A 153 -12.67 13.58 9.29
C ARG A 153 -13.39 14.94 9.18
N ASN A 154 -13.73 15.39 7.97
CA ASN A 154 -14.66 16.50 7.74
C ASN A 154 -16.06 16.29 8.37
N LEU A 155 -16.44 15.04 8.71
CA LEU A 155 -17.69 14.73 9.41
C LEU A 155 -17.56 14.80 10.95
N VAL A 156 -16.35 15.12 11.45
CA VAL A 156 -16.04 15.16 12.89
C VAL A 156 -15.55 16.56 13.26
N ASP A 157 -14.48 17.01 12.59
CA ASP A 157 -13.86 18.32 12.77
C ASP A 157 -13.27 18.84 11.44
N GLU A 158 -11.95 18.91 11.32
CA GLU A 158 -11.21 19.36 10.13
C GLU A 158 -10.44 18.19 9.52
N PRO A 159 -10.22 18.16 8.19
CA PRO A 159 -9.54 17.06 7.54
C PRO A 159 -8.09 16.97 8.02
N LEU A 160 -7.46 15.83 7.77
CA LEU A 160 -6.02 15.70 8.01
C LEU A 160 -5.23 16.65 7.11
N ALA A 161 -4.10 17.17 7.60
CA ALA A 161 -3.14 17.93 6.82
C ALA A 161 -2.25 17.03 5.95
N ILE A 162 -2.87 16.15 5.16
CA ILE A 162 -2.22 15.09 4.35
C ILE A 162 -1.11 15.67 3.45
N ARG A 163 -1.34 16.83 2.83
CA ARG A 163 -0.33 17.49 1.97
C ARG A 163 0.90 17.92 2.77
N GLN A 164 0.73 18.42 3.99
CA GLN A 164 1.83 18.81 4.88
C GLN A 164 2.55 17.60 5.48
N LEU A 165 1.82 16.54 5.85
CA LEU A 165 2.42 15.28 6.31
C LEU A 165 3.29 14.65 5.20
N LYS A 166 2.79 14.64 3.96
CA LYS A 166 3.54 14.22 2.77
C LYS A 166 4.80 15.07 2.58
N ARG A 167 4.65 16.39 2.65
CA ARG A 167 5.76 17.33 2.49
C ARG A 167 6.87 17.02 3.49
N PHE A 168 6.53 16.93 4.78
CA PHE A 168 7.51 16.66 5.83
C PHE A 168 8.27 15.36 5.57
N ALA A 169 7.56 14.27 5.31
CA ALA A 169 8.19 12.97 5.06
C ALA A 169 9.12 13.01 3.82
N ALA A 170 8.71 13.72 2.77
CA ALA A 170 9.50 13.87 1.56
C ALA A 170 10.73 14.76 1.75
N ASP A 171 10.59 15.87 2.46
CA ASP A 171 11.71 16.78 2.77
C ASP A 171 12.72 16.05 3.67
N TYR A 172 12.26 15.30 4.67
CA TYR A 172 13.09 14.45 5.53
C TYR A 172 13.88 13.42 4.71
N ASP A 173 13.21 12.67 3.81
CA ASP A 173 13.83 11.67 2.94
C ASP A 173 14.92 12.30 2.07
N LEU A 174 14.64 13.44 1.43
CA LEU A 174 15.63 14.16 0.62
C LEU A 174 16.86 14.61 1.42
N GLU A 175 16.71 14.92 2.70
CA GLU A 175 17.78 15.42 3.59
C GLU A 175 18.61 14.29 4.22
N HIS A 176 18.01 13.12 4.46
CA HIS A 176 18.64 12.00 5.17
C HIS A 176 19.09 10.86 4.25
N GLY A 177 19.23 11.16 2.95
CA GLY A 177 19.55 10.16 1.94
C GLY A 177 18.26 9.63 1.30
N PRO A 178 17.89 10.14 0.11
CA PRO A 178 16.59 9.82 -0.46
C PRO A 178 16.49 8.34 -0.79
N TRP A 179 15.34 7.75 -0.49
CA TRP A 179 15.07 6.39 -0.89
C TRP A 179 15.10 6.26 -2.42
N MET A 180 15.82 5.24 -2.90
CA MET A 180 15.97 4.91 -4.30
C MET A 180 15.46 3.48 -4.57
N PRO A 181 14.72 3.25 -5.66
CA PRO A 181 14.29 1.91 -6.03
C PRO A 181 15.47 1.06 -6.50
N GLU A 182 15.39 -0.25 -6.25
CA GLU A 182 16.24 -1.21 -6.95
C GLU A 182 15.84 -1.27 -8.42
N ILE A 183 16.84 -1.24 -9.31
CA ILE A 183 16.62 -1.28 -10.75
C ILE A 183 16.85 -2.70 -11.27
N PRO A 184 15.84 -3.35 -11.88
CA PRO A 184 15.99 -4.68 -12.43
C PRO A 184 17.03 -4.73 -13.58
N PRO A 185 17.53 -5.92 -13.93
CA PRO A 185 18.35 -6.11 -15.14
C PRO A 185 17.67 -5.55 -16.40
N SER A 186 18.49 -5.08 -17.36
CA SER A 186 17.97 -4.52 -18.61
C SER A 186 17.10 -5.54 -19.34
N THR A 187 15.92 -5.11 -19.79
CA THR A 187 15.05 -5.89 -20.68
C THR A 187 15.56 -5.92 -22.12
N GLY A 188 16.59 -5.13 -22.44
CA GLY A 188 17.08 -4.90 -23.80
C GLY A 188 16.15 -4.03 -24.67
N LYS A 189 15.10 -3.45 -24.08
CA LYS A 189 14.15 -2.56 -24.76
C LYS A 189 14.44 -1.10 -24.46
N ARG A 190 14.34 -0.27 -25.49
CA ARG A 190 14.63 1.17 -25.43
C ARG A 190 13.38 1.99 -25.68
N VAL A 191 13.14 3.00 -24.85
CA VAL A 191 11.96 3.88 -24.96
C VAL A 191 12.40 5.35 -24.97
N ALA A 192 11.89 6.11 -25.95
CA ALA A 192 12.04 7.56 -25.98
C ALA A 192 10.86 8.23 -25.26
N VAL A 193 11.16 9.14 -24.34
CA VAL A 193 10.17 9.95 -23.61
C VAL A 193 10.35 11.40 -24.00
N VAL A 194 9.41 11.95 -24.77
CA VAL A 194 9.47 13.32 -25.26
C VAL A 194 8.75 14.26 -24.29
N GLY A 195 9.50 15.16 -23.66
CA GLY A 195 9.04 16.10 -22.64
C GLY A 195 9.43 15.65 -21.23
N GLY A 196 10.23 16.46 -20.55
CA GLY A 196 10.71 16.26 -19.17
C GLY A 196 9.79 16.86 -18.10
N GLY A 197 8.48 16.96 -18.38
CA GLY A 197 7.46 17.40 -17.42
C GLY A 197 6.99 16.27 -16.48
N PRO A 198 5.95 16.50 -15.64
CA PRO A 198 5.49 15.52 -14.66
C PRO A 198 5.13 14.15 -15.28
N ALA A 199 4.40 14.16 -16.40
CA ALA A 199 3.99 12.93 -17.09
C ALA A 199 5.18 12.16 -17.69
N GLY A 200 6.13 12.88 -18.31
CA GLY A 200 7.32 12.27 -18.89
C GLY A 200 8.27 11.71 -17.83
N LEU A 201 8.52 12.47 -16.75
CA LEU A 201 9.30 12.00 -15.61
C LEU A 201 8.68 10.74 -14.99
N ALA A 202 7.36 10.71 -14.79
CA ALA A 202 6.66 9.54 -14.26
C ALA A 202 6.79 8.34 -15.21
N CYS A 203 6.51 8.55 -16.51
CA CYS A 203 6.62 7.49 -17.51
C CYS A 203 8.03 6.89 -17.54
N ALA A 204 9.05 7.76 -17.57
CA ALA A 204 10.44 7.34 -17.61
C ALA A 204 10.86 6.58 -16.34
N TYR A 205 10.49 7.08 -15.16
CA TYR A 205 10.75 6.40 -13.89
C TYR A 205 10.18 4.99 -13.87
N TYR A 206 8.88 4.84 -14.16
CA TYR A 206 8.24 3.54 -14.05
C TYR A 206 8.76 2.55 -15.09
N LEU A 207 9.01 2.99 -16.33
CA LEU A 207 9.68 2.16 -17.35
C LEU A 207 11.07 1.72 -16.89
N ARG A 208 11.84 2.63 -16.28
CA ARG A 208 13.17 2.31 -15.74
C ARG A 208 13.11 1.29 -14.61
N THR A 209 12.16 1.43 -13.69
CA THR A 209 11.92 0.44 -12.60
C THR A 209 11.39 -0.90 -13.08
N MET A 210 10.94 -1.00 -14.34
CA MET A 210 10.61 -2.26 -15.01
C MET A 210 11.77 -2.85 -15.83
N GLY A 211 12.95 -2.23 -15.77
CA GLY A 211 14.18 -2.69 -16.43
C GLY A 211 14.41 -2.13 -17.84
N HIS A 212 13.53 -1.29 -18.37
CA HIS A 212 13.71 -0.70 -19.70
C HIS A 212 14.79 0.39 -19.69
N GLU A 213 15.45 0.59 -20.84
CA GLU A 213 16.35 1.72 -21.07
C GLU A 213 15.54 2.91 -21.57
N VAL A 214 15.73 4.07 -20.96
CA VAL A 214 14.89 5.24 -21.24
C VAL A 214 15.74 6.47 -21.49
N THR A 215 15.44 7.18 -22.57
CA THR A 215 15.99 8.50 -22.88
C THR A 215 14.88 9.54 -22.85
N ILE A 216 15.02 10.56 -22.00
CA ILE A 216 14.16 11.74 -22.01
C ILE A 216 14.70 12.76 -23.00
N ILE A 217 13.85 13.25 -23.89
CA ILE A 217 14.14 14.30 -24.87
C ILE A 217 13.37 15.55 -24.45
N GLU A 218 14.08 16.61 -24.07
CA GLU A 218 13.51 17.84 -23.51
C GLU A 218 13.93 19.06 -24.33
N ALA A 219 12.94 19.85 -24.77
CA ALA A 219 13.15 21.05 -25.58
C ALA A 219 13.84 22.18 -24.79
N MET A 220 13.59 22.25 -23.49
CA MET A 220 14.10 23.28 -22.60
C MET A 220 15.48 22.91 -22.01
N PRO A 221 16.22 23.88 -21.44
CA PRO A 221 17.54 23.61 -20.86
C PRO A 221 17.54 22.72 -19.61
N LYS A 222 16.40 22.62 -18.89
CA LYS A 222 16.26 21.84 -17.66
C LYS A 222 14.91 21.12 -17.61
N LEU A 223 14.89 19.97 -16.94
CA LEU A 223 13.68 19.16 -16.71
C LEU A 223 12.70 19.84 -15.75
N GLY A 224 11.45 19.41 -15.75
CA GLY A 224 10.41 19.83 -14.80
C GLY A 224 9.18 20.45 -15.48
N GLY A 225 9.25 20.75 -16.79
CA GLY A 225 8.12 21.30 -17.55
C GLY A 225 7.45 22.49 -16.84
N MET A 226 6.12 22.49 -16.77
CA MET A 226 5.36 23.57 -16.12
C MET A 226 5.64 23.72 -14.61
N MET A 227 6.16 22.70 -13.92
CA MET A 227 6.59 22.86 -12.53
C MET A 227 7.78 23.82 -12.43
N ARG A 228 8.69 23.80 -13.40
CA ARG A 228 9.82 24.73 -13.46
C ARG A 228 9.46 26.05 -14.12
N TYR A 229 8.80 25.98 -15.26
CA TYR A 229 8.63 27.14 -16.14
C TYR A 229 7.31 27.90 -15.89
N GLY A 230 6.32 27.28 -15.27
CA GLY A 230 5.07 27.91 -14.87
C GLY A 230 5.05 28.31 -13.39
N ILE A 231 5.17 27.33 -12.49
CA ILE A 231 4.99 27.56 -11.04
C ILE A 231 6.13 28.43 -10.47
N PRO A 232 5.83 29.54 -9.79
CA PRO A 232 6.85 30.42 -9.20
C PRO A 232 7.69 29.79 -8.07
N PRO A 233 8.94 30.24 -7.85
CA PRO A 233 9.82 29.69 -6.80
C PRO A 233 9.28 29.83 -5.37
N TYR A 234 8.50 30.88 -5.08
CA TYR A 234 7.93 31.10 -3.75
C TYR A 234 6.90 30.02 -3.34
N ARG A 235 6.38 29.26 -4.32
CA ARG A 235 5.51 28.09 -4.12
C ARG A 235 6.26 26.78 -4.27
N LEU A 236 7.21 26.73 -5.20
CA LEU A 236 7.98 25.54 -5.52
C LEU A 236 9.46 25.92 -5.68
N PRO A 237 10.24 25.85 -4.60
CA PRO A 237 11.66 26.15 -4.62
C PRO A 237 12.41 25.33 -5.67
N ARG A 238 13.37 25.96 -6.34
CA ARG A 238 14.07 25.35 -7.48
C ARG A 238 15.04 24.26 -7.05
N ASP A 239 15.66 24.42 -5.89
CA ASP A 239 16.53 23.43 -5.26
C ASP A 239 15.75 22.17 -4.86
N VAL A 240 14.56 22.33 -4.26
CA VAL A 240 13.68 21.20 -3.93
C VAL A 240 13.24 20.47 -5.20
N LEU A 241 12.81 21.21 -6.24
CA LEU A 241 12.45 20.63 -7.52
C LEU A 241 13.61 19.86 -8.16
N ASP A 242 14.82 20.43 -8.14
CA ASP A 242 16.03 19.81 -8.70
C ASP A 242 16.38 18.53 -7.92
N ARG A 243 16.29 18.54 -6.58
CA ARG A 243 16.54 17.36 -5.72
C ARG A 243 15.51 16.26 -5.95
N ASP A 244 14.22 16.59 -6.02
CA ASP A 244 13.15 15.60 -6.21
C ASP A 244 13.26 14.95 -7.62
N ILE A 245 13.52 15.75 -8.67
CA ILE A 245 13.80 15.24 -10.02
C ILE A 245 15.08 14.39 -10.05
N ALA A 246 16.10 14.74 -9.27
CA ALA A 246 17.33 13.94 -9.20
C ALA A 246 17.06 12.52 -8.67
N THR A 247 16.09 12.32 -7.79
CA THR A 247 15.68 10.96 -7.36
C THR A 247 15.07 10.13 -8.49
N VAL A 248 14.52 10.79 -9.52
CA VAL A 248 14.00 10.13 -10.71
C VAL A 248 15.14 9.81 -11.67
N ILE A 249 15.94 10.81 -12.05
CA ILE A 249 17.01 10.63 -13.04
C ILE A 249 18.13 9.72 -12.51
N GLY A 250 18.37 9.73 -11.20
CA GLY A 250 19.32 8.85 -10.50
C GLY A 250 19.05 7.35 -10.66
N THR A 251 17.90 6.96 -11.23
CA THR A 251 17.59 5.57 -11.60
C THR A 251 18.31 5.09 -12.87
N GLY A 252 19.11 5.95 -13.50
CA GLY A 252 19.88 5.65 -14.73
C GLY A 252 19.14 6.03 -16.01
N ILE A 253 18.26 7.03 -15.95
CA ILE A 253 17.56 7.58 -17.12
C ILE A 253 18.52 8.54 -17.86
N GLU A 254 18.65 8.38 -19.18
CA GLU A 254 19.41 9.32 -20.00
C GLU A 254 18.56 10.57 -20.29
N VAL A 255 19.20 11.75 -20.35
CA VAL A 255 18.50 13.01 -20.59
C VAL A 255 19.21 13.82 -21.67
N LYS A 256 18.48 14.17 -22.72
CA LYS A 256 18.89 15.06 -23.82
C LYS A 256 18.07 16.36 -23.76
N THR A 257 18.62 17.38 -23.13
CA THR A 257 18.00 18.72 -23.06
C THR A 257 18.28 19.54 -24.32
N ASN A 258 17.62 20.70 -24.46
CA ASN A 258 17.72 21.58 -25.64
C ASN A 258 17.42 20.87 -26.97
N THR A 259 16.64 19.79 -26.94
CA THR A 259 16.31 18.95 -28.10
C THR A 259 14.80 18.88 -28.25
N ALA A 260 14.27 19.50 -29.30
CA ALA A 260 12.83 19.63 -29.53
C ALA A 260 12.34 18.72 -30.66
N LEU A 261 11.29 17.94 -30.38
CA LEU A 261 10.56 17.18 -31.39
C LEU A 261 9.94 18.12 -32.44
N GLY A 262 10.13 17.80 -33.72
CA GLY A 262 9.70 18.59 -34.87
C GLY A 262 10.67 19.68 -35.30
N ARG A 263 11.76 19.94 -34.55
CA ARG A 263 12.84 20.87 -34.93
C ARG A 263 14.19 20.17 -35.02
N ASP A 264 14.58 19.49 -33.94
CA ASP A 264 15.91 18.90 -33.78
C ASP A 264 15.89 17.37 -34.03
N VAL A 265 14.74 16.73 -33.77
CA VAL A 265 14.46 15.32 -34.06
C VAL A 265 13.03 15.16 -34.59
N THR A 266 12.79 14.14 -35.41
CA THR A 266 11.47 13.79 -35.95
C THR A 266 10.86 12.59 -35.23
N LEU A 267 9.54 12.40 -35.32
CA LEU A 267 8.89 11.24 -34.71
C LEU A 267 9.30 9.93 -35.40
N GLU A 268 9.54 9.99 -36.71
CA GLU A 268 9.99 8.88 -37.53
C GLU A 268 11.37 8.39 -37.08
N GLU A 269 12.35 9.29 -36.91
CA GLU A 269 13.69 8.95 -36.39
C GLU A 269 13.61 8.28 -35.01
N LEU A 270 12.77 8.81 -34.11
CA LEU A 270 12.58 8.21 -32.79
C LEU A 270 11.97 6.81 -32.85
N ARG A 271 11.08 6.54 -33.81
CA ARG A 271 10.48 5.21 -33.99
C ARG A 271 11.42 4.22 -34.66
N GLU A 272 12.41 4.69 -35.41
CA GLU A 272 13.47 3.84 -35.97
C GLU A 272 14.51 3.47 -34.91
N GLU A 273 14.82 4.40 -33.98
CA GLU A 273 15.82 4.18 -32.93
C GLU A 273 15.27 3.46 -31.69
N TYR A 274 14.02 3.71 -31.30
CA TYR A 274 13.45 3.20 -30.05
C TYR A 274 12.29 2.22 -30.30
N ASP A 275 12.11 1.24 -29.40
CA ASP A 275 11.04 0.24 -29.51
C ASP A 275 9.64 0.85 -29.25
N ALA A 276 9.58 1.95 -28.48
CA ALA A 276 8.36 2.72 -28.21
C ALA A 276 8.67 4.20 -27.95
N VAL A 277 7.67 5.06 -28.14
CA VAL A 277 7.76 6.51 -27.90
C VAL A 277 6.60 6.97 -27.02
N PHE A 278 6.89 7.78 -26.00
CA PHE A 278 5.90 8.48 -25.18
C PHE A 278 5.96 9.99 -25.41
N LEU A 279 4.80 10.62 -25.62
CA LEU A 279 4.65 12.05 -25.84
C LEU A 279 4.02 12.72 -24.59
N GLY A 280 4.85 13.45 -23.86
CA GLY A 280 4.49 14.23 -22.67
C GLY A 280 4.82 15.71 -22.81
N VAL A 281 4.66 16.29 -24.01
CA VAL A 281 5.10 17.67 -24.31
C VAL A 281 4.26 18.77 -23.64
N GLY A 282 3.03 18.46 -23.20
CA GLY A 282 2.15 19.38 -22.47
C GLY A 282 1.56 20.54 -23.30
N ALA A 283 0.83 21.44 -22.63
CA ALA A 283 0.07 22.53 -23.25
C ALA A 283 0.77 23.89 -23.13
N TRP A 284 1.73 24.19 -24.02
CA TRP A 284 2.54 25.42 -23.93
C TRP A 284 1.94 26.68 -24.57
N ARG A 285 0.86 26.56 -25.36
CA ARG A 285 0.28 27.71 -26.07
C ARG A 285 -0.73 28.44 -25.21
N SER A 286 -0.67 29.78 -25.23
CA SER A 286 -1.64 30.63 -24.55
C SER A 286 -2.80 31.00 -25.46
N ARG A 287 -4.03 30.98 -24.94
CA ARG A 287 -5.20 31.44 -25.68
C ARG A 287 -5.14 32.96 -25.89
N ARG A 288 -5.57 33.40 -27.07
CA ARG A 288 -5.75 34.80 -27.42
C ARG A 288 -7.17 35.25 -27.10
N MET A 289 -7.32 36.51 -26.73
CA MET A 289 -8.64 37.06 -26.37
C MET A 289 -9.40 37.51 -27.62
N GLY A 290 -8.70 37.93 -28.67
CA GLY A 290 -9.27 38.37 -29.94
C GLY A 290 -9.87 39.77 -29.86
N ILE A 291 -9.37 40.62 -28.96
CA ILE A 291 -9.84 42.01 -28.80
C ILE A 291 -8.89 43.00 -29.47
N PRO A 292 -9.37 44.18 -29.91
CA PRO A 292 -8.50 45.20 -30.48
C PRO A 292 -7.44 45.67 -29.45
N GLY A 293 -6.20 45.84 -29.93
CA GLY A 293 -5.06 46.30 -29.10
C GLY A 293 -4.24 45.18 -28.44
N GLU A 294 -4.56 43.90 -28.67
CA GLU A 294 -3.80 42.75 -28.11
C GLU A 294 -2.34 42.69 -28.61
N GLU A 295 -1.99 43.37 -29.71
CA GLU A 295 -0.64 43.43 -30.28
C GLU A 295 0.18 44.65 -29.79
N LEU A 296 -0.36 45.48 -28.89
CA LEU A 296 0.35 46.65 -28.35
C LEU A 296 1.54 46.23 -27.47
N GLY A 297 2.60 47.05 -27.46
CA GLY A 297 3.71 46.86 -26.54
C GLY A 297 3.23 46.90 -25.08
N GLY A 298 3.68 45.97 -24.24
CA GLY A 298 3.23 45.85 -22.86
C GLY A 298 2.09 44.83 -22.64
N VAL A 299 1.50 44.29 -23.71
CA VAL A 299 0.65 43.09 -23.63
C VAL A 299 1.54 41.83 -23.60
N MET A 300 1.25 40.92 -22.68
CA MET A 300 1.94 39.62 -22.56
C MET A 300 0.94 38.50 -22.28
N HIS A 301 1.33 37.26 -22.53
CA HIS A 301 0.55 36.09 -22.12
C HIS A 301 1.11 35.49 -20.82
N GLY A 302 0.23 34.95 -19.97
CA GLY A 302 0.58 34.52 -18.62
C GLY A 302 1.71 33.47 -18.57
N ILE A 303 1.68 32.45 -19.44
CA ILE A 303 2.73 31.42 -19.48
C ILE A 303 4.05 31.96 -20.01
N GLU A 304 4.00 32.86 -20.98
CA GLU A 304 5.21 33.52 -21.47
C GLU A 304 5.84 34.36 -20.35
N PHE A 305 5.04 35.17 -19.66
CA PHE A 305 5.47 35.99 -18.55
C PHE A 305 6.12 35.14 -17.45
N LEU A 306 5.42 34.11 -16.96
CA LEU A 306 5.95 33.23 -15.91
C LEU A 306 7.22 32.52 -16.36
N ARG A 307 7.27 32.00 -17.59
CA ARG A 307 8.46 31.35 -18.14
C ARG A 307 9.66 32.29 -18.11
N ARG A 308 9.51 33.53 -18.59
CA ARG A 308 10.58 34.52 -18.63
C ARG A 308 11.09 34.87 -17.23
N VAL A 309 10.18 35.10 -16.28
CA VAL A 309 10.59 35.35 -14.88
C VAL A 309 11.31 34.13 -14.30
N ASN A 310 10.78 32.93 -14.52
CA ASN A 310 11.34 31.68 -13.99
C ASN A 310 12.68 31.28 -14.62
N THR A 311 12.99 31.74 -15.83
CA THR A 311 14.29 31.56 -16.50
C THR A 311 15.29 32.65 -16.14
N GLY A 312 14.91 33.64 -15.32
CA GLY A 312 15.76 34.76 -14.94
C GLY A 312 15.89 35.84 -16.02
N GLU A 313 15.03 35.83 -17.03
CA GLU A 313 14.97 36.91 -18.01
C GLU A 313 14.42 38.18 -17.34
N LYS A 314 15.01 39.33 -17.68
CA LYS A 314 14.48 40.61 -17.23
C LYS A 314 13.16 40.89 -17.93
N VAL A 315 12.09 41.02 -17.14
CA VAL A 315 10.76 41.45 -17.60
C VAL A 315 10.51 42.86 -17.12
N GLU A 316 10.25 43.78 -18.05
CA GLU A 316 9.95 45.18 -17.73
C GLU A 316 8.45 45.35 -17.51
N LEU A 317 8.08 45.65 -16.27
CA LEU A 317 6.73 46.03 -15.88
C LEU A 317 6.69 47.53 -15.54
N GLY A 318 5.59 48.18 -15.90
CA GLY A 318 5.25 49.50 -15.40
C GLY A 318 4.63 49.45 -14.00
N GLU A 319 4.12 50.58 -13.54
CA GLU A 319 3.55 50.73 -12.21
C GLU A 319 2.22 50.00 -12.07
N ARG A 320 1.39 49.99 -13.12
CA ARG A 320 0.03 49.43 -13.11
C ARG A 320 -0.09 48.25 -14.06
N VAL A 321 -0.33 47.05 -13.51
CA VAL A 321 -0.47 45.81 -14.27
C VAL A 321 -1.89 45.27 -14.14
N ILE A 322 -2.55 45.04 -15.27
CA ILE A 322 -3.84 44.32 -15.33
C ILE A 322 -3.58 42.86 -15.68
N VAL A 323 -4.07 41.94 -14.85
CA VAL A 323 -4.02 40.49 -15.12
C VAL A 323 -5.43 40.01 -15.45
N VAL A 324 -5.61 39.38 -16.62
CA VAL A 324 -6.93 38.92 -17.09
C VAL A 324 -7.03 37.42 -16.91
N GLY A 325 -7.92 36.97 -16.02
CA GLY A 325 -8.11 35.54 -15.74
C GLY A 325 -8.50 35.28 -14.29
N GLY A 326 -8.86 34.03 -13.97
CA GLY A 326 -9.27 33.63 -12.62
C GLY A 326 -8.84 32.24 -12.18
N GLY A 327 -7.93 31.58 -12.92
CA GLY A 327 -7.34 30.29 -12.54
C GLY A 327 -5.99 30.44 -11.83
N ASN A 328 -5.39 29.32 -11.42
CA ASN A 328 -4.09 29.31 -10.71
C ASN A 328 -3.00 30.07 -11.46
N THR A 329 -2.92 29.93 -12.79
CA THR A 329 -1.98 30.71 -13.61
C THR A 329 -2.17 32.22 -13.44
N ALA A 330 -3.41 32.71 -13.33
CA ALA A 330 -3.67 34.13 -13.12
C ALA A 330 -3.21 34.59 -11.72
N MET A 331 -3.36 33.74 -10.70
CA MET A 331 -2.89 34.03 -9.34
C MET A 331 -1.36 34.06 -9.29
N ASP A 332 -0.69 33.08 -9.91
CA ASP A 332 0.76 33.06 -10.01
C ASP A 332 1.30 34.27 -10.77
N VAL A 333 0.67 34.65 -11.90
CA VAL A 333 1.02 35.86 -12.65
C VAL A 333 0.86 37.11 -11.78
N ALA A 334 -0.28 37.25 -11.09
CA ALA A 334 -0.57 38.43 -10.28
C ALA A 334 0.42 38.59 -9.13
N ARG A 335 0.65 37.53 -8.36
CA ARG A 335 1.56 37.51 -7.22
C ARG A 335 3.02 37.65 -7.62
N THR A 336 3.39 37.16 -8.81
CA THR A 336 4.73 37.37 -9.40
C THR A 336 4.91 38.81 -9.86
N ALA A 337 3.94 39.40 -10.54
CA ALA A 337 4.00 40.81 -10.96
C ALA A 337 4.10 41.75 -9.75
N LEU A 338 3.37 41.45 -8.68
CA LEU A 338 3.46 42.18 -7.41
C LEU A 338 4.89 42.14 -6.83
N ARG A 339 5.53 40.96 -6.83
CA ARG A 339 6.93 40.77 -6.38
C ARG A 339 7.96 41.50 -7.22
N LEU A 340 7.62 41.85 -8.45
CA LEU A 340 8.43 42.69 -9.31
C LEU A 340 8.17 44.20 -9.10
N GLY A 341 7.36 44.56 -8.09
CA GLY A 341 7.12 45.94 -7.67
C GLY A 341 5.92 46.63 -8.33
N ALA A 342 5.08 45.89 -9.06
CA ALA A 342 3.91 46.47 -9.72
C ALA A 342 2.69 46.53 -8.79
N LYS A 343 1.82 47.52 -9.01
CA LYS A 343 0.44 47.51 -8.50
C LYS A 343 -0.42 46.67 -9.43
N VAL A 344 -1.03 45.61 -8.89
CA VAL A 344 -1.71 44.58 -9.69
C VAL A 344 -3.21 44.60 -9.47
N THR A 345 -3.96 44.60 -10.58
CA THR A 345 -5.41 44.40 -10.58
C THR A 345 -5.76 43.18 -11.43
N VAL A 346 -6.42 42.19 -10.82
CA VAL A 346 -6.97 41.02 -11.50
C VAL A 346 -8.37 41.32 -12.01
N VAL A 347 -8.59 41.14 -13.30
CA VAL A 347 -9.90 41.27 -13.97
C VAL A 347 -10.46 39.89 -14.26
N TYR A 348 -11.62 39.58 -13.67
CA TYR A 348 -12.30 38.30 -13.88
C TYR A 348 -13.76 38.48 -14.28
N ARG A 349 -14.15 37.82 -15.37
CA ARG A 349 -15.48 37.95 -15.97
C ARG A 349 -16.62 37.32 -15.17
N ARG A 350 -16.33 36.56 -14.11
CA ARG A 350 -17.34 35.95 -13.20
C ARG A 350 -17.13 36.45 -11.76
N SER A 351 -17.90 35.95 -10.81
CA SER A 351 -17.73 36.27 -9.39
C SER A 351 -16.62 35.42 -8.75
N ARG A 352 -16.27 35.72 -7.50
CA ARG A 352 -15.32 34.93 -6.69
C ARG A 352 -15.76 33.46 -6.57
N ALA A 353 -17.06 33.19 -6.46
CA ALA A 353 -17.58 31.83 -6.28
C ALA A 353 -17.33 30.91 -7.48
N GLU A 354 -17.24 31.47 -8.70
CA GLU A 354 -16.93 30.70 -9.91
C GLU A 354 -15.44 30.77 -10.31
N MET A 355 -14.54 31.27 -9.46
CA MET A 355 -13.11 31.25 -9.74
C MET A 355 -12.58 29.81 -9.69
N PRO A 356 -11.90 29.33 -10.75
CA PRO A 356 -11.30 28.00 -10.74
C PRO A 356 -9.96 27.93 -9.97
N ALA A 357 -9.41 29.05 -9.50
CA ALA A 357 -8.20 29.03 -8.70
C ALA A 357 -8.45 28.43 -7.30
N ASN A 358 -7.43 27.84 -6.69
CA ASN A 358 -7.51 27.35 -5.33
C ASN A 358 -7.91 28.53 -4.39
N PRO A 359 -8.96 28.39 -3.56
CA PRO A 359 -9.41 29.46 -2.66
C PRO A 359 -8.29 30.04 -1.79
N ARG A 360 -7.35 29.20 -1.34
CA ARG A 360 -6.20 29.62 -0.54
C ARG A 360 -5.28 30.58 -1.30
N GLU A 361 -5.03 30.30 -2.58
CA GLU A 361 -4.19 31.17 -3.41
C GLU A 361 -4.84 32.53 -3.67
N VAL A 362 -6.17 32.56 -3.78
CA VAL A 362 -6.94 33.80 -3.92
C VAL A 362 -6.86 34.63 -2.64
N GLU A 363 -6.99 33.99 -1.47
CA GLU A 363 -6.86 34.65 -0.17
C GLU A 363 -5.44 35.20 0.04
N GLU A 364 -4.41 34.39 -0.21
CA GLU A 364 -3.02 34.83 -0.14
C GLU A 364 -2.74 36.02 -1.10
N ALA A 365 -3.32 36.03 -2.30
CA ALA A 365 -3.17 37.15 -3.24
C ALA A 365 -3.81 38.44 -2.71
N ILE A 366 -4.99 38.35 -2.09
CA ILE A 366 -5.67 39.49 -1.48
C ILE A 366 -4.87 40.02 -0.28
N GLU A 367 -4.36 39.14 0.58
CA GLU A 367 -3.50 39.49 1.72
C GLU A 367 -2.23 40.22 1.28
N GLU A 368 -1.63 39.82 0.15
CA GLU A 368 -0.45 40.48 -0.42
C GLU A 368 -0.77 41.84 -1.07
N GLY A 369 -2.05 42.19 -1.27
CA GLY A 369 -2.50 43.48 -1.79
C GLY A 369 -2.93 43.50 -3.26
N VAL A 370 -3.21 42.33 -3.86
CA VAL A 370 -3.78 42.26 -5.22
C VAL A 370 -5.23 42.74 -5.22
N GLU A 371 -5.56 43.70 -6.09
CA GLU A 371 -6.92 44.20 -6.27
C GLU A 371 -7.71 43.29 -7.23
N PHE A 372 -9.01 43.09 -6.99
CA PHE A 372 -9.87 42.26 -7.85
C PHE A 372 -11.05 43.06 -8.43
N LEU A 373 -11.22 42.97 -9.74
CA LEU A 373 -12.39 43.43 -10.48
C LEU A 373 -13.18 42.20 -10.98
N PHE A 374 -14.12 41.75 -10.16
CA PHE A 374 -15.07 40.70 -10.52
C PHE A 374 -16.14 41.19 -11.48
N LEU A 375 -16.81 40.25 -12.14
CA LEU A 375 -17.87 40.53 -13.11
C LEU A 375 -17.45 41.60 -14.12
N THR A 376 -16.20 41.52 -14.57
CA THR A 376 -15.60 42.52 -15.45
C THR A 376 -14.80 41.82 -16.53
N ASN A 377 -14.90 42.27 -17.77
CA ASN A 377 -14.18 41.69 -18.90
C ASN A 377 -13.58 42.78 -19.78
N PRO A 378 -12.33 42.63 -20.27
CA PRO A 378 -11.79 43.54 -21.27
C PRO A 378 -12.55 43.50 -22.61
N VAL A 379 -12.70 44.66 -23.25
CA VAL A 379 -13.27 44.78 -24.60
C VAL A 379 -12.28 45.34 -25.62
N ARG A 380 -11.33 46.17 -25.18
CA ARG A 380 -10.28 46.75 -26.01
C ARG A 380 -9.11 47.24 -25.15
N ILE A 381 -7.89 47.14 -25.69
CA ILE A 381 -6.67 47.70 -25.11
C ILE A 381 -6.29 48.96 -25.91
N LEU A 382 -5.98 50.05 -25.22
CA LEU A 382 -5.75 51.37 -25.80
C LEU A 382 -4.34 51.87 -25.51
N GLY A 383 -3.74 52.56 -26.48
CA GLY A 383 -2.50 53.30 -26.32
C GLY A 383 -1.78 53.55 -27.65
N ASP A 384 -0.76 54.41 -27.63
CA ASP A 384 0.06 54.76 -28.80
C ASP A 384 1.37 53.94 -28.80
N GLY A 385 1.37 52.82 -29.53
CA GLY A 385 2.49 51.87 -29.60
C GLY A 385 2.73 51.03 -28.34
N LYS A 386 2.29 51.49 -27.16
CA LYS A 386 2.33 50.78 -25.88
C LYS A 386 0.99 50.92 -25.13
N VAL A 387 0.67 49.98 -24.23
CA VAL A 387 -0.54 50.05 -23.38
C VAL A 387 -0.53 51.33 -22.52
N GLU A 388 -1.65 52.04 -22.49
CA GLU A 388 -1.93 53.17 -21.59
C GLU A 388 -3.22 52.98 -20.79
N GLU A 389 -4.25 52.40 -21.42
CA GLU A 389 -5.57 52.16 -20.81
C GLU A 389 -6.18 50.84 -21.30
N VAL A 390 -7.04 50.24 -20.49
CA VAL A 390 -7.89 49.11 -20.89
C VAL A 390 -9.34 49.50 -20.73
N GLU A 391 -10.12 49.32 -21.79
CA GLU A 391 -11.57 49.48 -21.79
C GLU A 391 -12.19 48.16 -21.33
N LEU A 392 -12.94 48.22 -20.23
CA LEU A 392 -13.58 47.11 -19.55
C LEU A 392 -15.10 47.25 -19.61
N ILE A 393 -15.83 46.13 -19.59
CA ILE A 393 -17.29 46.08 -19.50
C ILE A 393 -17.71 45.30 -18.26
N LYS A 394 -18.82 45.70 -17.62
CA LYS A 394 -19.40 44.94 -16.52
C LYS A 394 -20.21 43.75 -17.05
N MET A 395 -20.24 42.69 -16.26
CA MET A 395 -20.92 41.44 -16.54
C MET A 395 -22.00 41.18 -15.48
N HIS A 396 -23.01 40.39 -15.84
CA HIS A 396 -23.87 39.70 -14.88
C HIS A 396 -23.85 38.19 -15.15
N LEU A 397 -24.25 37.40 -14.16
CA LEU A 397 -24.25 35.94 -14.27
C LEU A 397 -25.60 35.45 -14.80
N GLY A 398 -25.58 34.77 -15.95
CA GLY A 398 -26.70 34.01 -16.50
C GLY A 398 -26.77 32.59 -15.96
N GLU A 399 -27.40 31.70 -16.71
CA GLU A 399 -27.48 30.26 -16.40
C GLU A 399 -26.11 29.58 -16.42
N PRO A 400 -25.92 28.47 -15.66
CA PRO A 400 -24.74 27.61 -15.75
C PRO A 400 -24.41 27.15 -17.18
N ASP A 401 -23.12 27.06 -17.49
CA ASP A 401 -22.61 26.42 -18.71
C ASP A 401 -22.38 24.92 -18.49
N ALA A 402 -21.88 24.22 -19.53
CA ALA A 402 -21.60 22.78 -19.47
C ALA A 402 -20.49 22.39 -18.47
N SER A 403 -19.77 23.36 -17.90
CA SER A 403 -18.83 23.18 -16.79
C SER A 403 -19.43 23.54 -15.44
N ASP A 404 -20.76 23.62 -15.37
CA ASP A 404 -21.56 24.04 -14.19
C ASP A 404 -21.26 25.45 -13.67
N ARG A 405 -20.54 26.26 -14.46
CA ARG A 405 -20.21 27.64 -14.09
C ARG A 405 -21.16 28.60 -14.77
N ARG A 406 -21.66 29.58 -14.02
CA ARG A 406 -22.57 30.59 -14.57
C ARG A 406 -21.94 31.34 -15.75
N ARG A 407 -22.71 31.49 -16.83
CA ARG A 407 -22.28 32.19 -18.04
C ARG A 407 -22.18 33.69 -17.76
N PRO A 408 -21.05 34.34 -18.05
CA PRO A 408 -20.95 35.78 -17.92
C PRO A 408 -21.59 36.45 -19.13
N ILE A 409 -22.53 37.38 -18.90
CA ILE A 409 -23.25 38.13 -19.95
C ILE A 409 -22.90 39.62 -19.81
N PRO A 410 -22.45 40.30 -20.88
CA PRO A 410 -22.11 41.71 -20.83
C PRO A 410 -23.33 42.58 -20.52
N ILE A 411 -23.13 43.64 -19.74
CA ILE A 411 -24.12 44.69 -19.50
C ILE A 411 -23.82 45.81 -20.48
N GLU A 412 -24.61 45.95 -21.55
CA GLU A 412 -24.42 46.99 -22.56
C GLU A 412 -24.46 48.40 -21.94
N GLY A 413 -23.56 49.29 -22.37
CA GLY A 413 -23.47 50.66 -21.86
C GLY A 413 -22.76 50.80 -20.50
N SER A 414 -22.18 49.72 -19.99
CA SER A 414 -21.44 49.71 -18.71
C SER A 414 -19.93 49.85 -18.88
N GLU A 415 -19.46 50.24 -20.06
CA GLU A 415 -18.04 50.34 -20.39
C GLU A 415 -17.35 51.46 -19.61
N PHE A 416 -16.15 51.17 -19.11
CA PHE A 416 -15.31 52.13 -18.40
C PHE A 416 -13.83 51.85 -18.67
N ARG A 417 -12.97 52.85 -18.44
CA ARG A 417 -11.54 52.75 -18.72
C ARG A 417 -10.73 52.72 -17.43
N VAL A 418 -9.68 51.90 -17.42
CA VAL A 418 -8.72 51.79 -16.33
C VAL A 418 -7.33 52.00 -16.89
N LYS A 419 -6.52 52.84 -16.24
CA LYS A 419 -5.11 53.04 -16.62
C LYS A 419 -4.29 51.80 -16.34
N ALA A 420 -3.48 51.39 -17.30
CA ALA A 420 -2.58 50.25 -17.18
C ALA A 420 -1.34 50.48 -18.04
N ASP A 421 -0.18 50.06 -17.55
CA ASP A 421 1.07 50.11 -18.30
C ASP A 421 1.39 48.75 -18.95
N ASN A 422 0.78 47.68 -18.42
CA ASN A 422 0.86 46.33 -18.94
C ASN A 422 -0.48 45.58 -18.79
N VAL A 423 -0.74 44.66 -19.72
CA VAL A 423 -1.85 43.70 -19.64
C VAL A 423 -1.31 42.29 -19.80
N ILE A 424 -1.55 41.42 -18.83
CA ILE A 424 -1.12 40.02 -18.87
C ILE A 424 -2.35 39.11 -19.01
N LEU A 425 -2.45 38.43 -20.14
CA LEU A 425 -3.59 37.56 -20.48
C LEU A 425 -3.33 36.13 -19.98
N ALA A 426 -4.04 35.72 -18.93
CA ALA A 426 -3.97 34.40 -18.29
C ALA A 426 -5.30 33.63 -18.45
N ILE A 427 -5.79 33.56 -19.69
CA ILE A 427 -7.14 33.04 -20.04
C ILE A 427 -7.17 31.58 -20.52
N GLY A 428 -6.10 30.82 -20.24
CA GLY A 428 -6.02 29.39 -20.47
C GLY A 428 -4.96 28.96 -21.50
N GLN A 429 -4.66 27.67 -21.48
CA GLN A 429 -3.62 27.03 -22.27
C GLN A 429 -4.22 26.00 -23.23
N TYR A 430 -3.48 25.61 -24.27
CA TYR A 430 -3.86 24.54 -25.19
C TYR A 430 -2.62 23.89 -25.84
N CYS A 431 -2.81 22.69 -26.40
CA CYS A 431 -1.81 22.04 -27.24
C CYS A 431 -2.01 22.45 -28.70
N ASP A 432 -0.90 22.66 -29.39
CA ASP A 432 -0.86 23.06 -30.79
C ASP A 432 -1.36 21.91 -31.69
N GLU A 433 -2.58 22.03 -32.24
CA GLU A 433 -3.18 20.96 -33.06
C GLU A 433 -2.43 20.77 -34.38
N ASP A 434 -1.89 21.85 -34.95
CA ASP A 434 -1.15 21.79 -36.21
C ASP A 434 0.17 21.04 -36.02
N PHE A 435 0.82 21.24 -34.87
CA PHE A 435 1.98 20.44 -34.46
C PHE A 435 1.64 18.95 -34.40
N LEU A 436 0.54 18.56 -33.74
CA LEU A 436 0.15 17.16 -33.60
C LEU A 436 -0.21 16.52 -34.95
N ARG A 437 -0.96 17.24 -35.80
CA ARG A 437 -1.30 16.78 -37.15
C ARG A 437 -0.06 16.66 -38.03
N GLY A 438 0.92 17.55 -37.86
CA GLY A 438 2.23 17.47 -38.50
C GLY A 438 3.00 16.20 -38.15
N LEU A 439 2.78 15.63 -36.96
CA LEU A 439 3.33 14.34 -36.52
C LEU A 439 2.47 13.14 -36.95
N GLY A 440 1.36 13.35 -37.67
CA GLY A 440 0.41 12.29 -38.04
C GLY A 440 -0.50 11.82 -36.89
N ILE A 441 -0.59 12.58 -35.80
CA ILE A 441 -1.39 12.26 -34.62
C ILE A 441 -2.74 12.98 -34.70
N GLU A 442 -3.83 12.25 -34.45
CA GLU A 442 -5.16 12.86 -34.39
C GLU A 442 -5.26 13.82 -33.19
N ALA A 443 -5.80 15.02 -33.44
CA ALA A 443 -5.98 16.04 -32.43
C ALA A 443 -7.40 16.62 -32.49
N LYS A 444 -7.98 16.87 -31.31
CA LYS A 444 -9.34 17.40 -31.17
C LYS A 444 -9.44 18.30 -29.93
N ARG A 445 -9.94 19.53 -30.13
CA ARG A 445 -10.15 20.51 -29.03
C ARG A 445 -8.85 20.85 -28.27
N GLY A 446 -7.72 20.92 -28.98
CA GLY A 446 -6.41 21.25 -28.43
C GLY A 446 -5.80 20.14 -27.57
N ARG A 447 -6.12 18.87 -27.86
CA ARG A 447 -5.65 17.66 -27.17
C ARG A 447 -5.35 16.56 -28.18
N ALA A 448 -4.40 15.68 -27.87
CA ALA A 448 -4.17 14.46 -28.62
C ALA A 448 -5.30 13.45 -28.35
N VAL A 449 -5.72 12.74 -29.40
CA VAL A 449 -6.67 11.62 -29.28
C VAL A 449 -5.89 10.33 -29.07
N VAL A 450 -6.27 9.58 -28.05
CA VAL A 450 -5.69 8.27 -27.69
C VAL A 450 -6.81 7.28 -27.37
N ASP A 451 -6.49 5.98 -27.42
CA ASP A 451 -7.36 4.97 -26.85
C ASP A 451 -7.45 5.18 -25.33
N GLU A 452 -8.68 5.31 -24.82
CA GLU A 452 -8.92 5.71 -23.43
C GLU A 452 -8.46 4.66 -22.41
N VAL A 453 -8.20 3.42 -22.83
CA VAL A 453 -7.75 2.30 -21.98
C VAL A 453 -6.22 2.20 -21.95
N THR A 454 -5.59 2.28 -23.11
CA THR A 454 -4.17 2.00 -23.34
C THR A 454 -3.31 3.26 -23.46
N LEU A 455 -3.91 4.42 -23.70
CA LEU A 455 -3.23 5.68 -24.01
C LEU A 455 -2.36 5.63 -25.28
N GLN A 456 -2.54 4.62 -26.13
CA GLN A 456 -1.90 4.54 -27.43
C GLN A 456 -2.58 5.54 -28.39
N THR A 457 -1.78 6.26 -29.17
CA THR A 457 -2.26 7.17 -30.21
C THR A 457 -2.77 6.40 -31.43
N SER A 458 -3.16 7.10 -32.50
CA SER A 458 -3.42 6.51 -33.81
C SER A 458 -2.22 5.78 -34.43
N ILE A 459 -1.01 5.97 -33.90
CA ILE A 459 0.23 5.36 -34.39
C ILE A 459 0.67 4.24 -33.41
N PRO A 460 0.75 2.97 -33.86
CA PRO A 460 1.22 1.86 -33.03
C PRO A 460 2.64 2.11 -32.48
N GLY A 461 2.82 1.83 -31.19
CA GLY A 461 4.07 2.08 -30.47
C GLY A 461 4.28 3.52 -30.00
N VAL A 462 3.36 4.44 -30.32
CA VAL A 462 3.39 5.84 -29.84
C VAL A 462 2.25 6.08 -28.85
N PHE A 463 2.60 6.51 -27.65
CA PHE A 463 1.68 6.78 -26.54
C PHE A 463 1.73 8.25 -26.15
N ALA A 464 0.68 8.76 -25.51
CA ALA A 464 0.65 10.16 -25.06
C ALA A 464 0.01 10.29 -23.67
N GLY A 465 0.38 11.34 -22.93
CA GLY A 465 -0.16 11.57 -21.59
C GLY A 465 0.09 12.97 -21.03
N GLY A 466 -0.40 13.20 -19.81
CA GLY A 466 -0.37 14.51 -19.16
C GLY A 466 -1.28 15.52 -19.85
N ASP A 467 -0.94 16.81 -19.74
CA ASP A 467 -1.73 17.91 -20.30
C ASP A 467 -1.97 17.80 -21.82
N LEU A 468 -1.14 17.02 -22.53
CA LEU A 468 -1.35 16.74 -23.96
C LEU A 468 -2.66 16.00 -24.23
N VAL A 469 -3.08 15.12 -23.31
CA VAL A 469 -4.29 14.29 -23.42
C VAL A 469 -5.40 14.86 -22.53
N LEU A 470 -5.06 15.26 -21.30
CA LEU A 470 -6.03 15.76 -20.32
C LEU A 470 -6.50 17.19 -20.62
N GLY A 471 -5.70 17.95 -21.39
CA GLY A 471 -5.71 19.41 -21.33
C GLY A 471 -5.06 19.93 -20.04
N PRO A 472 -4.98 21.26 -19.83
CA PRO A 472 -4.34 21.83 -18.65
C PRO A 472 -4.96 21.28 -17.36
N SER A 473 -4.16 20.56 -16.58
CA SER A 473 -4.59 19.75 -15.44
C SER A 473 -3.60 19.91 -14.28
N THR A 474 -3.66 19.05 -13.27
CA THR A 474 -2.79 19.12 -12.08
C THR A 474 -1.55 18.23 -12.24
N VAL A 475 -0.51 18.51 -11.43
CA VAL A 475 0.74 17.73 -11.44
C VAL A 475 0.48 16.25 -11.16
N ILE A 476 -0.41 15.94 -10.21
CA ILE A 476 -0.72 14.55 -9.81
C ILE A 476 -1.47 13.78 -10.90
N GLU A 477 -2.41 14.42 -11.61
CA GLU A 477 -3.13 13.80 -12.74
C GLU A 477 -2.18 13.52 -13.91
N SER A 478 -1.24 14.44 -14.17
CA SER A 478 -0.18 14.23 -15.16
C SER A 478 0.73 13.05 -14.80
N ILE A 479 1.14 12.94 -13.53
CA ILE A 479 1.94 11.80 -13.06
C ILE A 479 1.16 10.48 -13.17
N ALA A 480 -0.11 10.46 -12.77
CA ALA A 480 -0.97 9.28 -12.86
C ALA A 480 -1.09 8.78 -14.31
N THR A 481 -1.29 9.70 -15.25
CA THR A 481 -1.36 9.37 -16.68
C THR A 481 -0.01 8.87 -17.22
N GLY A 482 1.11 9.47 -16.79
CA GLY A 482 2.46 9.01 -17.14
C GLY A 482 2.76 7.60 -16.62
N ARG A 483 2.38 7.29 -15.37
CA ARG A 483 2.48 5.94 -14.78
C ARG A 483 1.67 4.93 -15.57
N ARG A 484 0.43 5.27 -15.89
CA ARG A 484 -0.44 4.39 -16.69
C ARG A 484 0.14 4.13 -18.08
N ALA A 485 0.65 5.15 -18.76
CA ALA A 485 1.31 4.99 -20.04
C ALA A 485 2.54 4.08 -19.96
N ALA A 486 3.35 4.18 -18.90
CA ALA A 486 4.48 3.27 -18.69
C ALA A 486 4.04 1.80 -18.60
N LEU A 487 2.97 1.49 -17.85
CA LEU A 487 2.42 0.14 -17.75
C LEU A 487 1.95 -0.37 -19.13
N MET A 488 1.30 0.49 -19.92
CA MET A 488 0.81 0.11 -21.26
C MET A 488 1.96 -0.06 -22.25
N ILE A 489 3.02 0.75 -22.16
CA ILE A 489 4.23 0.59 -22.97
C ILE A 489 4.94 -0.73 -22.62
N ASP A 490 5.08 -1.08 -21.33
CA ASP A 490 5.65 -2.38 -20.92
C ASP A 490 4.86 -3.56 -21.52
N LEU A 491 3.53 -3.51 -21.43
CA LEU A 491 2.66 -4.53 -22.01
C LEU A 491 2.73 -4.56 -23.54
N TYR A 492 2.89 -3.42 -24.20
CA TYR A 492 3.12 -3.34 -25.64
C TYR A 492 4.44 -4.00 -26.06
N LEU A 493 5.53 -3.70 -25.34
CA LEU A 493 6.86 -4.28 -25.61
C LEU A 493 6.89 -5.80 -25.38
N LYS A 494 6.01 -6.31 -24.50
CA LYS A 494 5.78 -7.75 -24.27
C LYS A 494 4.77 -8.38 -25.23
N GLY A 495 4.18 -7.63 -26.16
CA GLY A 495 3.16 -8.13 -27.09
C GLY A 495 1.80 -8.46 -26.46
N LYS A 496 1.48 -7.84 -25.31
CA LYS A 496 0.29 -8.09 -24.49
C LYS A 496 -0.71 -6.92 -24.46
N LEU A 497 -0.47 -5.81 -25.17
CA LEU A 497 -1.31 -4.61 -25.10
C LEU A 497 -2.79 -4.86 -25.37
N GLU A 498 -3.13 -5.57 -26.46
CA GLU A 498 -4.55 -5.82 -26.79
C GLU A 498 -5.21 -6.73 -25.75
N LYS A 499 -4.49 -7.73 -25.23
CA LYS A 499 -4.98 -8.58 -24.14
C LYS A 499 -5.24 -7.75 -22.87
N ALA A 500 -4.34 -6.80 -22.58
CA ALA A 500 -4.52 -5.89 -21.46
C ALA A 500 -5.76 -5.00 -21.62
N ARG A 501 -5.99 -4.50 -22.84
CA ARG A 501 -7.19 -3.73 -23.18
C ARG A 501 -8.47 -4.55 -22.99
N GLU A 502 -8.49 -5.79 -23.48
CA GLU A 502 -9.60 -6.73 -23.32
C GLU A 502 -9.91 -6.99 -21.83
N VAL A 503 -8.90 -7.34 -21.01
CA VAL A 503 -9.12 -7.64 -19.58
C VAL A 503 -9.53 -6.41 -18.78
N LEU A 504 -9.05 -5.22 -19.14
CA LEU A 504 -9.43 -3.98 -18.44
C LEU A 504 -10.86 -3.54 -18.76
N LEU A 505 -11.41 -3.92 -19.92
CA LEU A 505 -12.79 -3.62 -20.31
C LEU A 505 -13.78 -4.68 -19.80
N GLU A 506 -13.46 -5.96 -20.01
CA GLU A 506 -14.38 -7.08 -19.74
C GLU A 506 -13.62 -8.26 -19.08
N PRO A 507 -13.09 -8.11 -17.84
CA PRO A 507 -12.26 -9.13 -17.21
C PRO A 507 -12.99 -10.47 -17.05
N GLU A 508 -14.31 -10.45 -16.86
CA GLU A 508 -15.16 -11.63 -16.69
C GLU A 508 -15.16 -12.55 -17.93
N LYS A 509 -14.89 -12.00 -19.12
CA LYS A 509 -14.76 -12.78 -20.37
C LYS A 509 -13.37 -13.38 -20.56
N HIS A 510 -12.43 -13.02 -19.70
CA HIS A 510 -11.00 -13.29 -19.87
C HIS A 510 -10.32 -13.82 -18.61
N ILE A 511 -11.10 -14.37 -17.65
CA ILE A 511 -10.59 -14.92 -16.37
C ILE A 511 -9.43 -15.90 -16.60
N GLU A 512 -9.52 -16.83 -17.55
CA GLU A 512 -8.43 -17.76 -17.88
C GLU A 512 -7.14 -17.04 -18.26
N LYS A 513 -7.24 -15.98 -19.08
CA LYS A 513 -6.07 -15.19 -19.50
C LYS A 513 -5.47 -14.42 -18.33
N VAL A 514 -6.32 -13.84 -17.47
CA VAL A 514 -5.88 -13.08 -16.29
C VAL A 514 -5.14 -13.98 -15.31
N LEU A 515 -5.65 -15.19 -15.05
CA LEU A 515 -5.04 -16.12 -14.08
C LEU A 515 -3.81 -16.83 -14.64
N ALA A 516 -3.70 -16.97 -15.96
CA ALA A 516 -2.55 -17.60 -16.60
C ALA A 516 -1.38 -16.63 -16.87
N ASP A 517 -1.56 -15.32 -16.67
CA ASP A 517 -0.58 -14.29 -17.02
C ASP A 517 -0.45 -13.22 -15.92
N ASP A 518 0.65 -13.26 -15.17
CA ASP A 518 0.93 -12.35 -14.06
C ASP A 518 0.91 -10.86 -14.46
N ASP A 519 1.29 -10.52 -15.70
CA ASP A 519 1.25 -9.13 -16.16
C ASP A 519 -0.21 -8.65 -16.29
N LEU A 520 -1.11 -9.51 -16.79
CA LEU A 520 -2.54 -9.22 -16.93
C LEU A 520 -3.23 -9.17 -15.57
N TYR A 521 -2.87 -10.09 -14.66
CA TYR A 521 -3.32 -10.04 -13.27
C TYR A 521 -2.91 -8.70 -12.63
N ARG A 522 -1.62 -8.37 -12.67
CA ARG A 522 -1.09 -7.15 -12.03
C ARG A 522 -1.77 -5.89 -12.56
N VAL A 523 -1.93 -5.73 -13.88
CA VAL A 523 -2.52 -4.52 -14.45
C VAL A 523 -4.00 -4.37 -14.11
N LEU A 524 -4.77 -5.47 -14.10
CA LEU A 524 -6.18 -5.45 -13.72
C LEU A 524 -6.35 -5.02 -12.26
N PHE A 525 -5.62 -5.64 -11.35
CA PHE A 525 -5.71 -5.36 -9.92
C PHE A 525 -5.09 -4.02 -9.50
N ASP A 526 -4.22 -3.44 -10.32
CA ASP A 526 -3.64 -2.12 -10.09
C ASP A 526 -4.53 -0.99 -10.61
N LEU A 527 -5.11 -1.14 -11.80
CA LEU A 527 -5.83 -0.06 -12.49
C LEU A 527 -7.36 -0.14 -12.36
N ARG A 528 -7.92 -1.33 -12.19
CA ARG A 528 -9.38 -1.53 -12.08
C ARG A 528 -9.75 -2.56 -11.00
N PRO A 529 -9.23 -2.47 -9.77
CA PRO A 529 -9.73 -3.32 -8.70
C PRO A 529 -11.16 -2.93 -8.31
N TYR A 530 -11.95 -3.91 -7.85
CA TYR A 530 -13.21 -3.64 -7.17
C TYR A 530 -12.94 -2.81 -5.90
N ASN A 531 -13.66 -1.71 -5.74
CA ASN A 531 -13.66 -0.92 -4.52
C ASN A 531 -15.10 -0.48 -4.20
N HIS A 532 -15.43 -0.43 -2.92
CA HIS A 532 -16.70 0.05 -2.42
C HIS A 532 -16.49 0.97 -1.20
N TRP A 533 -17.42 1.89 -1.00
CA TRP A 533 -17.49 2.77 0.16
C TRP A 533 -18.89 2.79 0.75
N LYS A 534 -18.97 2.57 2.06
CA LYS A 534 -20.23 2.66 2.79
C LYS A 534 -20.68 4.13 2.88
N LYS A 535 -22.00 4.32 2.91
CA LYS A 535 -22.60 5.65 3.14
C LYS A 535 -22.54 5.98 4.63
N VAL A 536 -21.82 7.03 4.98
CA VAL A 536 -21.62 7.49 6.37
C VAL A 536 -22.15 8.90 6.58
N THR A 537 -22.44 9.22 7.84
CA THR A 537 -22.93 10.51 8.34
C THR A 537 -22.13 10.92 9.58
N GLU A 538 -22.35 12.14 10.09
CA GLU A 538 -21.73 12.60 11.35
C GLU A 538 -22.05 11.66 12.53
N LYS A 539 -23.24 11.05 12.53
CA LYS A 539 -23.68 10.11 13.57
C LYS A 539 -22.77 8.88 13.69
N ASP A 540 -22.23 8.41 12.57
CA ASP A 540 -21.32 7.25 12.55
C ASP A 540 -19.98 7.55 13.26
N TYR A 541 -19.69 8.81 13.58
CA TYR A 541 -18.44 9.26 14.18
C TYR A 541 -18.60 10.03 15.50
N GLU A 542 -19.76 9.95 16.16
CA GLU A 542 -20.02 10.64 17.45
C GLU A 542 -19.02 10.27 18.56
N GLY A 543 -18.46 9.05 18.53
CA GLY A 543 -17.45 8.58 19.49
C GLY A 543 -16.00 8.99 19.17
N VAL A 544 -15.75 9.65 18.04
CA VAL A 544 -14.40 10.05 17.64
C VAL A 544 -13.99 11.35 18.33
N GLU A 545 -12.80 11.34 18.95
CA GLU A 545 -12.24 12.51 19.63
C GLU A 545 -11.97 13.66 18.65
N ARG A 546 -12.56 14.84 18.96
CA ARG A 546 -12.32 16.09 18.22
C ARG A 546 -10.97 16.68 18.60
N LYS A 547 -10.12 16.96 17.62
CA LYS A 547 -8.79 17.57 17.78
C LYS A 547 -8.56 18.63 16.71
N PRO A 548 -7.96 19.78 17.07
CA PRO A 548 -7.63 20.80 16.09
C PRO A 548 -6.65 20.27 15.04
N ARG A 549 -6.78 20.74 13.81
CA ARG A 549 -5.85 20.44 12.72
C ARG A 549 -4.52 21.16 12.91
N ALA A 550 -3.41 20.47 12.68
CA ALA A 550 -2.09 21.12 12.63
C ALA A 550 -2.03 22.14 11.48
N ARG A 551 -1.51 23.33 11.78
CA ARG A 551 -1.39 24.45 10.84
C ARG A 551 0.02 24.99 10.84
N VAL A 552 0.45 25.46 9.68
CA VAL A 552 1.69 26.21 9.49
C VAL A 552 1.37 27.70 9.52
N GLU A 553 2.26 28.49 10.09
CA GLU A 553 2.23 29.95 9.96
C GLU A 553 2.94 30.34 8.67
N LEU A 554 2.22 30.97 7.75
CA LEU A 554 2.79 31.49 6.51
C LEU A 554 3.68 32.71 6.81
N LEU A 555 4.66 33.00 5.95
CA LEU A 555 5.46 34.23 6.05
C LEU A 555 4.60 35.49 6.12
N ASP A 556 5.06 36.59 6.69
CA ASP A 556 4.27 37.82 6.74
C ASP A 556 3.99 38.37 5.32
N PRO A 557 2.76 38.82 4.99
CA PRO A 557 2.44 39.36 3.65
C PRO A 557 3.37 40.48 3.16
N GLU A 558 3.89 41.32 4.06
CA GLU A 558 4.83 42.39 3.71
C GLU A 558 6.20 41.85 3.28
N ILE A 559 6.59 40.68 3.79
CA ILE A 559 7.79 39.95 3.36
C ILE A 559 7.50 39.24 2.02
N ARG A 560 6.36 38.53 1.94
CA ARG A 560 5.95 37.77 0.75
C ARG A 560 5.99 38.60 -0.53
N LYS A 561 5.49 39.83 -0.47
CA LYS A 561 5.39 40.72 -1.65
C LYS A 561 6.74 41.24 -2.16
N GLY A 562 7.83 41.09 -1.40
CA GLY A 562 9.14 41.67 -1.73
C GLY A 562 10.18 40.66 -2.23
N ASN A 563 9.89 39.35 -2.16
CA ASN A 563 10.88 38.33 -2.49
C ASN A 563 10.24 37.05 -3.07
N PHE A 564 11.09 36.08 -3.43
CA PHE A 564 10.69 34.77 -3.94
C PHE A 564 11.01 33.64 -2.95
N GLU A 565 11.13 33.94 -1.66
CA GLU A 565 11.30 32.94 -0.61
C GLU A 565 10.07 32.05 -0.49
N GLU A 566 10.26 30.81 -0.03
CA GLU A 566 9.15 29.86 0.13
C GLU A 566 8.15 30.38 1.18
N VAL A 567 6.90 30.59 0.77
CA VAL A 567 5.88 31.27 1.60
C VAL A 567 5.36 30.39 2.73
N GLU A 568 5.25 29.09 2.47
CA GLU A 568 4.67 28.12 3.39
C GLU A 568 5.79 27.25 3.96
N PRO A 569 6.07 27.27 5.28
CA PRO A 569 7.03 26.34 5.88
C PRO A 569 6.43 24.94 6.06
N SER A 570 7.26 23.99 6.50
CA SER A 570 6.80 22.66 6.93
C SER A 570 6.34 22.68 8.40
N LEU A 571 5.49 21.72 8.76
CA LEU A 571 5.18 21.41 10.17
C LEU A 571 6.42 20.90 10.90
N THR A 572 6.44 21.04 12.23
CA THR A 572 7.46 20.38 13.08
C THR A 572 7.22 18.88 13.15
N GLU A 573 8.25 18.10 13.47
CA GLU A 573 8.12 16.65 13.58
C GLU A 573 7.06 16.22 14.60
N GLU A 574 7.02 16.87 15.77
CA GLU A 574 6.01 16.61 16.80
C GLU A 574 4.59 16.84 16.27
N GLN A 575 4.37 17.96 15.56
CA GLN A 575 3.07 18.25 14.94
C GLN A 575 2.71 17.21 13.89
N VAL A 576 3.68 16.73 13.11
CA VAL A 576 3.49 15.72 12.05
C VAL A 576 3.06 14.38 12.66
N LEU A 577 3.73 13.93 13.72
CA LEU A 577 3.40 12.68 14.39
C LEU A 577 1.98 12.73 14.99
N GLU A 578 1.62 13.82 15.68
CA GLU A 578 0.28 13.99 16.27
C GLU A 578 -0.82 14.16 15.22
N GLU A 579 -0.55 14.91 14.16
CA GLU A 579 -1.50 15.08 13.05
C GLU A 579 -1.69 13.79 12.25
N ALA A 580 -0.68 12.93 12.12
CA ALA A 580 -0.84 11.61 11.50
C ALA A 580 -1.72 10.66 12.34
N LYS A 581 -1.59 10.71 13.68
CA LYS A 581 -2.43 9.94 14.63
C LYS A 581 -3.91 10.33 14.56
N ARG A 582 -4.25 11.53 14.05
CA ARG A 582 -5.64 11.95 13.78
C ARG A 582 -6.32 11.14 12.68
N CYS A 583 -5.60 10.33 11.89
CA CYS A 583 -6.23 9.50 10.87
C CYS A 583 -7.24 8.54 11.52
N MET A 584 -8.39 8.26 10.88
CA MET A 584 -9.39 7.31 11.42
C MET A 584 -9.20 5.88 10.89
N SER A 585 -8.23 5.63 10.00
CA SER A 585 -8.02 4.33 9.33
C SER A 585 -9.32 3.76 8.71
N CYS A 586 -10.06 4.60 7.98
CA CYS A 586 -11.39 4.26 7.49
C CYS A 586 -11.44 3.22 6.36
N GLY A 587 -10.33 2.90 5.69
CA GLY A 587 -10.23 1.82 4.71
C GLY A 587 -9.92 0.46 5.36
N CYS A 588 -10.25 -0.63 4.67
CA CYS A 588 -10.05 -1.99 5.18
C CYS A 588 -8.57 -2.36 5.33
N MET A 589 -8.23 -2.90 6.50
CA MET A 589 -6.89 -3.39 6.82
C MET A 589 -6.50 -4.68 6.07
N GLU A 590 -7.49 -5.45 5.61
CA GLU A 590 -7.30 -6.72 4.89
C GLU A 590 -7.49 -6.60 3.37
N VAL A 591 -7.41 -5.38 2.82
CA VAL A 591 -7.71 -5.10 1.40
C VAL A 591 -6.87 -5.95 0.42
N PHE A 592 -5.67 -6.37 0.83
CA PHE A 592 -4.76 -7.21 0.05
C PHE A 592 -5.00 -8.72 0.19
N ARG A 593 -5.81 -9.17 1.17
CA ARG A 593 -6.14 -10.59 1.42
C ARG A 593 -7.63 -10.90 1.23
N CYS A 594 -8.45 -9.89 0.93
CA CYS A 594 -9.90 -10.05 0.77
C CYS A 594 -10.28 -10.75 -0.53
N LYS A 595 -10.71 -12.01 -0.44
CA LYS A 595 -11.19 -12.83 -1.58
C LYS A 595 -12.47 -12.30 -2.20
N LEU A 596 -13.32 -11.62 -1.43
CA LEU A 596 -14.53 -10.98 -1.98
C LEU A 596 -14.16 -9.90 -3.00
N ARG A 597 -13.19 -9.04 -2.66
CA ARG A 597 -12.65 -8.02 -3.55
C ARG A 597 -11.94 -8.65 -4.77
N GLU A 598 -11.17 -9.71 -4.55
CA GLU A 598 -10.51 -10.45 -5.62
C GLU A 598 -11.51 -10.99 -6.65
N TYR A 599 -12.51 -11.74 -6.19
CA TYR A 599 -13.51 -12.34 -7.06
C TYR A 599 -14.42 -11.26 -7.68
N ALA A 600 -14.82 -10.23 -6.94
CA ALA A 600 -15.60 -9.13 -7.52
C ALA A 600 -14.86 -8.43 -8.68
N THR A 601 -13.54 -8.29 -8.56
CA THR A 601 -12.69 -7.75 -9.65
C THR A 601 -12.69 -8.68 -10.87
N LEU A 602 -12.43 -9.98 -10.68
CA LEU A 602 -12.34 -10.97 -11.77
C LEU A 602 -13.66 -11.15 -12.53
N TYR A 603 -14.78 -11.17 -11.80
CA TYR A 603 -16.11 -11.38 -12.38
C TYR A 603 -16.80 -10.06 -12.76
N ASN A 604 -16.12 -8.92 -12.62
CA ASN A 604 -16.69 -7.59 -12.87
C ASN A 604 -18.04 -7.41 -12.17
N ALA A 605 -18.12 -7.83 -10.90
CA ALA A 605 -19.34 -7.83 -10.11
C ALA A 605 -19.63 -6.44 -9.55
N GLU A 606 -20.89 -6.04 -9.58
CA GLU A 606 -21.34 -4.74 -9.09
C GLU A 606 -22.30 -4.91 -7.91
N GLN A 607 -22.09 -4.13 -6.86
CA GLN A 607 -22.89 -4.26 -5.65
C GLN A 607 -24.35 -3.85 -5.84
N ASP A 608 -24.59 -2.81 -6.63
CA ASP A 608 -25.91 -2.20 -6.77
C ASP A 608 -26.84 -2.97 -7.72
N THR A 609 -26.36 -4.05 -8.36
CA THR A 609 -27.15 -4.89 -9.28
C THR A 609 -28.44 -5.43 -8.63
N PHE A 610 -28.38 -5.82 -7.36
CA PHE A 610 -29.52 -6.30 -6.57
C PHE A 610 -29.78 -5.40 -5.36
N GLY A 611 -29.77 -4.07 -5.56
CA GLY A 611 -29.92 -3.08 -4.50
C GLY A 611 -31.08 -3.38 -3.53
N GLY A 612 -30.80 -3.24 -2.23
CA GLY A 612 -31.73 -3.52 -1.13
C GLY A 612 -31.30 -2.85 0.17
N GLU A 613 -32.02 -3.14 1.26
CA GLU A 613 -31.59 -2.73 2.60
C GLU A 613 -30.33 -3.50 3.01
N GLN A 614 -29.34 -2.78 3.55
CA GLN A 614 -28.10 -3.35 4.08
C GLN A 614 -28.18 -3.48 5.60
N ASN A 615 -27.73 -4.60 6.13
CA ASN A 615 -27.58 -4.76 7.56
C ASN A 615 -26.38 -3.97 8.08
N LYS A 616 -26.59 -3.28 9.21
CA LYS A 616 -25.54 -2.55 9.92
C LYS A 616 -25.34 -3.19 11.29
N PHE A 617 -24.11 -3.55 11.58
CA PHE A 617 -23.72 -4.17 12.84
C PHE A 617 -22.72 -3.28 13.57
N GLU A 618 -22.82 -3.26 14.90
CA GLU A 618 -21.75 -2.74 15.73
C GLU A 618 -20.51 -3.63 15.58
N ILE A 619 -19.34 -3.00 15.60
CA ILE A 619 -18.05 -3.69 15.53
C ILE A 619 -17.71 -4.17 16.94
N ASP A 620 -17.40 -5.46 17.09
CA ASP A 620 -16.97 -6.01 18.37
C ASP A 620 -15.44 -5.92 18.49
N GLU A 621 -14.99 -4.98 19.32
CA GLU A 621 -13.57 -4.74 19.66
C GLU A 621 -13.25 -5.10 21.12
N SER A 622 -14.12 -5.89 21.76
CA SER A 622 -14.01 -6.22 23.19
C SER A 622 -12.83 -7.14 23.51
N HIS A 623 -12.40 -7.97 22.56
CA HIS A 623 -11.23 -8.85 22.72
C HIS A 623 -9.91 -8.09 22.55
N SER A 624 -8.88 -8.51 23.30
CA SER A 624 -7.58 -7.80 23.32
C SER A 624 -6.82 -7.89 22.00
N PHE A 625 -7.03 -8.95 21.22
CA PHE A 625 -6.23 -9.24 20.02
C PHE A 625 -7.04 -9.39 18.73
N VAL A 626 -8.36 -9.50 18.80
CA VAL A 626 -9.22 -9.87 17.68
C VAL A 626 -10.37 -8.89 17.60
N VAL A 627 -10.72 -8.47 16.38
CA VAL A 627 -11.87 -7.61 16.08
C VAL A 627 -12.81 -8.36 15.16
N LEU A 628 -14.11 -8.33 15.44
CA LEU A 628 -15.16 -8.88 14.57
C LEU A 628 -16.04 -7.76 14.01
N ASP A 629 -15.98 -7.62 12.69
CA ASP A 629 -16.77 -6.67 11.91
C ASP A 629 -17.75 -7.43 11.01
N ASN A 630 -18.95 -7.67 11.52
CA ASN A 630 -20.00 -8.35 10.77
C ASN A 630 -20.45 -7.58 9.51
N ASN A 631 -20.14 -6.29 9.38
CA ASN A 631 -20.47 -5.53 8.17
C ASN A 631 -19.68 -5.99 6.93
N LYS A 632 -18.56 -6.71 7.14
CA LYS A 632 -17.74 -7.32 6.08
C LYS A 632 -18.03 -8.80 5.87
N CYS A 633 -18.81 -9.42 6.76
CA CYS A 633 -18.97 -10.88 6.79
C CYS A 633 -19.86 -11.37 5.64
N VAL A 634 -19.39 -12.39 4.92
CA VAL A 634 -20.16 -13.05 3.84
C VAL A 634 -20.88 -14.32 4.31
N LEU A 635 -20.98 -14.53 5.63
CA LEU A 635 -21.63 -15.67 6.27
C LEU A 635 -21.17 -17.04 5.72
N CYS A 636 -19.88 -17.16 5.42
CA CYS A 636 -19.31 -18.40 4.89
C CYS A 636 -19.21 -19.53 5.91
N GLY A 637 -19.26 -19.20 7.22
CA GLY A 637 -19.24 -20.17 8.32
C GLY A 637 -17.89 -20.80 8.63
N GLN A 638 -16.80 -20.42 7.95
CA GLN A 638 -15.50 -21.06 8.18
C GLN A 638 -15.00 -20.88 9.62
N CYS A 639 -15.17 -19.68 10.20
CA CYS A 639 -14.83 -19.44 11.61
C CYS A 639 -15.65 -20.30 12.58
N VAL A 640 -16.98 -20.34 12.41
CA VAL A 640 -17.89 -21.17 13.25
C VAL A 640 -17.52 -22.65 13.17
N ARG A 641 -17.33 -23.16 11.95
CA ARG A 641 -16.99 -24.58 11.78
C ARG A 641 -15.59 -24.90 12.27
N PHE A 642 -14.65 -23.99 12.12
CA PHE A 642 -13.33 -24.16 12.71
C PHE A 642 -13.43 -24.27 14.24
N THR A 643 -14.11 -23.34 14.89
CA THR A 643 -14.20 -23.33 16.37
C THR A 643 -14.96 -24.55 16.91
N HIS A 644 -16.01 -25.02 16.23
CA HIS A 644 -16.77 -26.22 16.64
C HIS A 644 -16.12 -27.54 16.18
N ASP A 645 -15.92 -27.68 14.87
CA ASP A 645 -15.60 -28.96 14.22
C ASP A 645 -14.09 -29.21 14.13
N VAL A 646 -13.23 -28.20 14.34
CA VAL A 646 -11.76 -28.36 14.37
C VAL A 646 -11.20 -28.13 15.76
N ALA A 647 -11.24 -26.91 16.29
CA ALA A 647 -10.69 -26.57 17.60
C ALA A 647 -11.47 -27.20 18.78
N GLY A 648 -12.80 -27.36 18.63
CA GLY A 648 -13.67 -27.91 19.68
C GLY A 648 -13.99 -26.92 20.82
N GLU A 649 -13.79 -25.63 20.59
CA GLU A 649 -13.99 -24.56 21.58
C GLU A 649 -15.40 -23.95 21.48
N GLY A 650 -16.00 -23.93 20.29
CA GLY A 650 -17.37 -23.45 20.09
C GLY A 650 -17.59 -21.96 20.41
N VAL A 651 -16.54 -21.13 20.31
CA VAL A 651 -16.56 -19.71 20.70
C VAL A 651 -17.29 -18.77 19.73
N LEU A 652 -17.69 -19.25 18.56
CA LEU A 652 -18.42 -18.47 17.55
C LEU A 652 -19.52 -19.32 16.92
N ASP A 653 -20.71 -18.73 16.78
CA ASP A 653 -21.88 -19.36 16.15
C ASP A 653 -22.65 -18.36 15.26
N TYR A 654 -23.62 -18.85 14.50
CA TYR A 654 -24.63 -18.05 13.82
C TYR A 654 -25.70 -17.60 14.82
N LEU A 655 -25.77 -16.29 15.04
CA LEU A 655 -26.85 -15.68 15.80
C LEU A 655 -27.98 -15.26 14.86
N PHE A 656 -29.22 -15.53 15.27
CA PHE A 656 -30.46 -15.26 14.53
C PHE A 656 -30.60 -16.02 13.19
N ARG A 657 -31.74 -15.83 12.52
CA ARG A 657 -32.06 -16.41 11.21
C ARG A 657 -32.56 -15.34 10.23
N GLY A 658 -32.32 -15.56 8.93
CA GLY A 658 -32.77 -14.66 7.87
C GLY A 658 -31.87 -13.44 7.72
N PHE A 659 -32.46 -12.28 7.41
CA PHE A 659 -31.69 -11.06 7.14
C PHE A 659 -30.84 -10.56 8.30
N LYS A 660 -31.19 -10.89 9.55
CA LYS A 660 -30.43 -10.46 10.74
C LYS A 660 -29.33 -11.43 11.17
N THR A 661 -29.06 -12.47 10.37
CA THR A 661 -28.05 -13.46 10.71
C THR A 661 -26.67 -12.81 10.76
N ARG A 662 -25.93 -13.06 11.84
CA ARG A 662 -24.57 -12.57 12.05
C ARG A 662 -23.72 -13.61 12.76
N ILE A 663 -22.41 -13.50 12.65
CA ILE A 663 -21.49 -14.29 13.46
C ILE A 663 -21.34 -13.60 14.81
N SER A 664 -21.36 -14.38 15.89
CA SER A 664 -21.27 -13.85 17.25
C SER A 664 -20.81 -14.97 18.20
N PRO A 665 -20.20 -14.62 19.33
CA PRO A 665 -20.22 -15.47 20.52
C PRO A 665 -21.66 -15.87 20.92
N PRO A 666 -21.81 -16.85 21.84
CA PRO A 666 -23.09 -17.23 22.42
C PRO A 666 -23.94 -16.02 22.87
N LEU A 667 -25.27 -16.19 22.83
CA LEU A 667 -26.20 -15.09 23.08
C LEU A 667 -25.97 -14.46 24.47
N GLY A 668 -25.61 -13.18 24.48
CA GLY A 668 -25.36 -12.41 25.71
C GLY A 668 -23.88 -12.17 26.01
N GLU A 669 -22.98 -12.78 25.24
CA GLU A 669 -21.54 -12.64 25.34
C GLU A 669 -20.97 -11.76 24.22
N THR A 670 -19.79 -11.22 24.46
CA THR A 670 -18.94 -10.49 23.50
C THR A 670 -17.67 -11.28 23.23
N LEU A 671 -16.88 -10.89 22.23
CA LEU A 671 -15.59 -11.54 21.96
C LEU A 671 -14.63 -11.47 23.16
N GLY A 672 -14.76 -10.47 24.04
CA GLY A 672 -13.96 -10.35 25.25
C GLY A 672 -14.35 -11.33 26.35
N ASP A 673 -15.53 -11.96 26.27
CA ASP A 673 -16.03 -12.92 27.25
C ASP A 673 -15.66 -14.37 26.88
N VAL A 674 -15.23 -14.63 25.64
CA VAL A 674 -14.87 -15.98 25.19
C VAL A 674 -13.43 -16.32 25.56
N GLU A 675 -13.23 -17.53 26.08
CA GLU A 675 -11.91 -18.10 26.33
C GLU A 675 -11.62 -19.18 25.27
N GLY A 676 -10.50 -19.05 24.58
CA GLY A 676 -10.05 -19.99 23.55
C GLY A 676 -8.54 -19.87 23.32
N LEU A 677 -7.93 -20.93 22.79
CA LEU A 677 -6.52 -20.98 22.43
C LEU A 677 -6.30 -20.84 20.91
N PHE A 678 -7.38 -20.75 20.12
CA PHE A 678 -7.33 -20.66 18.67
C PHE A 678 -8.26 -19.57 18.10
N ILE A 679 -8.68 -18.58 18.89
CA ILE A 679 -9.53 -17.50 18.35
C ILE A 679 -8.78 -16.71 17.27
N GLY A 680 -7.46 -16.56 17.36
CA GLY A 680 -6.64 -15.92 16.35
C GLY A 680 -6.58 -16.66 15.02
N GLU A 681 -6.76 -17.99 15.02
CA GLU A 681 -6.88 -18.76 13.77
C GLU A 681 -8.10 -18.35 12.95
N THR A 682 -9.13 -17.80 13.62
CA THR A 682 -10.33 -17.28 12.93
C THR A 682 -10.02 -16.10 12.00
N ILE A 683 -8.88 -15.41 12.20
CA ILE A 683 -8.38 -14.35 11.31
C ILE A 683 -7.96 -14.95 9.96
N ASP A 684 -7.15 -16.01 9.97
CA ASP A 684 -6.59 -16.59 8.75
C ASP A 684 -7.59 -17.46 7.98
N VAL A 685 -8.58 -18.04 8.66
CA VAL A 685 -9.70 -18.72 7.99
C VAL A 685 -10.76 -17.74 7.50
N CYS A 686 -10.71 -16.45 7.84
CA CYS A 686 -11.69 -15.48 7.35
C CYS A 686 -11.32 -15.01 5.92
N PRO A 687 -12.09 -15.35 4.87
CA PRO A 687 -11.70 -15.03 3.50
C PRO A 687 -11.87 -13.55 3.12
N VAL A 688 -12.52 -12.75 3.97
CA VAL A 688 -12.96 -11.39 3.65
C VAL A 688 -12.51 -10.32 4.64
N GLY A 689 -11.74 -10.71 5.67
CA GLY A 689 -11.29 -9.78 6.70
C GLY A 689 -12.41 -9.22 7.58
N ALA A 690 -13.46 -10.00 7.80
CA ALA A 690 -14.48 -9.71 8.81
C ALA A 690 -13.97 -9.98 10.23
N ILE A 691 -12.96 -10.84 10.36
CA ILE A 691 -12.22 -11.04 11.60
C ILE A 691 -10.78 -10.62 11.35
N THR A 692 -10.26 -9.71 12.17
CA THR A 692 -8.93 -9.11 11.98
C THR A 692 -8.15 -9.04 13.28
N GLU A 693 -6.82 -9.01 13.19
CA GLU A 693 -5.96 -8.77 14.34
C GLU A 693 -6.04 -7.31 14.79
N ARG A 694 -6.12 -7.10 16.10
CA ARG A 694 -5.92 -5.79 16.72
C ARG A 694 -4.42 -5.53 16.84
N LEU A 695 -3.84 -5.03 15.76
CA LEU A 695 -2.40 -4.80 15.67
C LEU A 695 -1.92 -3.80 16.74
N PRO A 696 -0.78 -4.05 17.41
CA PRO A 696 -0.27 -3.21 18.51
C PRO A 696 0.42 -1.92 18.03
N PHE A 697 0.12 -1.45 16.81
CA PHE A 697 0.67 -0.22 16.28
C PHE A 697 -0.09 1.00 16.80
N VAL A 698 0.64 2.11 17.00
CA VAL A 698 0.04 3.43 17.23
C VAL A 698 -1.01 3.73 16.16
N LYS A 699 -0.69 3.40 14.91
CA LYS A 699 -1.62 3.45 13.80
C LYS A 699 -1.32 2.32 12.81
N PRO A 700 -2.21 1.34 12.62
CA PRO A 700 -1.97 0.29 11.64
C PRO A 700 -2.36 0.79 10.23
N GLY A 701 -1.56 0.43 9.23
CA GLY A 701 -1.84 0.67 7.81
C GLY A 701 -2.15 -0.64 7.06
N PRO A 702 -2.89 -0.58 5.94
CA PRO A 702 -3.22 -1.75 5.13
C PRO A 702 -2.00 -2.16 4.29
N TRP A 703 -0.89 -2.54 4.90
CA TRP A 703 0.33 -2.81 4.13
C TRP A 703 0.27 -4.19 3.46
N LYS A 704 0.76 -4.28 2.21
CA LYS A 704 0.96 -5.57 1.54
C LYS A 704 2.21 -6.24 2.11
N THR A 705 2.00 -7.20 3.01
CA THR A 705 3.07 -7.94 3.68
C THR A 705 3.64 -9.05 2.78
N THR A 706 4.88 -9.43 3.07
CA THR A 706 5.53 -10.63 2.56
C THR A 706 5.60 -11.65 3.70
N PRO A 707 5.06 -12.87 3.52
CA PRO A 707 5.18 -13.92 4.53
C PRO A 707 6.61 -14.48 4.52
N ILE A 708 7.24 -14.53 5.70
CA ILE A 708 8.51 -15.21 5.94
C ILE A 708 8.21 -16.47 6.76
N LYS A 709 8.47 -17.63 6.17
CA LYS A 709 8.32 -18.91 6.86
C LYS A 709 9.32 -19.02 8.00
N THR A 710 8.83 -19.46 9.16
CA THR A 710 9.64 -19.71 10.35
C THR A 710 8.95 -20.75 11.23
N VAL A 711 9.56 -21.00 12.38
CA VAL A 711 9.08 -21.96 13.38
C VAL A 711 8.88 -21.25 14.71
N CYS A 712 7.75 -21.51 15.35
CA CYS A 712 7.47 -21.01 16.69
C CYS A 712 8.37 -21.69 17.72
N ASN A 713 9.06 -20.90 18.55
CA ASN A 713 9.92 -21.37 19.63
C ASN A 713 9.20 -21.51 20.99
N GLY A 714 7.91 -21.19 21.08
CA GLY A 714 7.19 -21.06 22.35
C GLY A 714 6.92 -22.37 23.11
N CYS A 715 6.90 -23.52 22.45
CA CYS A 715 6.73 -24.83 23.10
C CYS A 715 7.30 -25.95 22.23
N SER A 716 7.37 -27.18 22.76
CA SER A 716 7.97 -28.35 22.08
C SER A 716 7.40 -28.73 20.71
N PHE A 717 6.25 -28.18 20.29
CA PHE A 717 5.68 -28.54 18.99
C PHE A 717 6.43 -27.97 17.80
N ALA A 718 7.09 -26.82 17.94
CA ALA A 718 7.81 -26.20 16.81
C ALA A 718 6.89 -25.96 15.60
N CYS A 719 5.72 -25.33 15.84
CA CYS A 719 4.74 -25.06 14.79
C CYS A 719 5.37 -24.24 13.67
N GLU A 720 5.23 -24.70 12.42
CA GLU A 720 5.58 -23.91 11.26
C GLU A 720 4.54 -22.81 11.06
N MET A 721 5.01 -21.59 10.80
CA MET A 721 4.20 -20.39 10.69
C MET A 721 4.83 -19.40 9.71
N ASN A 722 4.06 -18.39 9.34
CA ASN A 722 4.54 -17.24 8.63
C ASN A 722 4.62 -16.03 9.57
N ILE A 723 5.66 -15.23 9.38
CA ILE A 723 5.74 -13.88 9.90
C ILE A 723 5.49 -12.93 8.74
N GLU A 724 4.42 -12.16 8.83
CA GLU A 724 4.05 -11.16 7.84
C GLU A 724 4.92 -9.90 8.06
N VAL A 725 5.79 -9.60 7.10
CA VAL A 725 6.73 -8.48 7.16
C VAL A 725 6.40 -7.44 6.10
N TYR A 726 6.44 -6.17 6.47
CA TYR A 726 6.40 -5.05 5.54
C TYR A 726 7.67 -4.20 5.74
N ASP A 727 8.54 -4.18 4.74
CA ASP A 727 9.77 -3.36 4.76
C ASP A 727 10.63 -3.54 6.03
N GLY A 728 10.87 -4.79 6.42
CA GLY A 728 11.58 -5.16 7.67
C GLY A 728 10.73 -4.99 8.94
N MET A 729 9.58 -4.32 8.87
CA MET A 729 8.66 -4.20 10.00
C MET A 729 7.80 -5.46 10.13
N LEU A 730 7.85 -6.09 11.29
CA LEU A 730 7.02 -7.24 11.62
C LEU A 730 5.59 -6.79 11.90
N VAL A 731 4.64 -7.25 11.09
CA VAL A 731 3.23 -6.88 11.22
C VAL A 731 2.48 -7.86 12.13
N ARG A 732 2.49 -9.16 11.77
CA ARG A 732 1.79 -10.23 12.51
C ARG A 732 2.35 -11.61 12.22
N ALA A 733 1.94 -12.60 12.99
CA ALA A 733 2.08 -14.00 12.64
C ALA A 733 0.81 -14.51 11.94
N SER A 734 0.99 -15.39 10.97
CA SER A 734 -0.09 -16.06 10.23
C SER A 734 0.24 -17.53 10.03
N ARG A 735 -0.79 -18.34 9.72
CA ARG A 735 -0.61 -19.75 9.39
C ARG A 735 0.22 -19.90 8.11
N ALA A 736 1.01 -20.97 8.04
CA ALA A 736 1.60 -21.44 6.80
C ALA A 736 0.69 -22.54 6.21
N GLU A 737 0.13 -22.31 5.02
CA GLU A 737 -0.90 -23.20 4.46
C GLU A 737 -0.37 -24.61 4.13
N ASP A 738 0.90 -24.72 3.78
CA ASP A 738 1.59 -25.97 3.48
C ASP A 738 2.32 -26.56 4.68
N SER A 739 1.99 -26.13 5.90
CA SER A 739 2.64 -26.59 7.11
C SER A 739 2.13 -27.92 7.63
N TRP A 740 2.96 -28.62 8.39
CA TRP A 740 2.56 -29.87 9.04
C TRP A 740 1.48 -29.64 10.11
N ASN A 741 1.48 -28.49 10.81
CA ASN A 741 0.55 -28.17 11.88
C ASN A 741 -0.81 -27.66 11.38
N LYS A 742 -0.88 -27.10 10.15
CA LYS A 742 -2.05 -26.46 9.50
C LYS A 742 -2.69 -25.26 10.22
N HIS A 743 -2.63 -25.22 11.55
CA HIS A 743 -3.24 -24.19 12.39
C HIS A 743 -2.22 -23.58 13.34
N LEU A 744 -2.51 -22.35 13.78
CA LEU A 744 -1.70 -21.59 14.71
C LEU A 744 -2.47 -21.30 16.00
N CYS A 745 -1.89 -21.62 17.15
CA CYS A 745 -2.49 -21.24 18.43
C CYS A 745 -2.22 -19.78 18.79
N ASP A 746 -3.01 -19.25 19.73
CA ASP A 746 -2.97 -17.86 20.16
C ASP A 746 -1.69 -17.51 20.93
N LEU A 747 -1.10 -18.47 21.65
CA LEU A 747 0.24 -18.31 22.25
C LEU A 747 1.27 -18.01 21.16
N CYS A 748 1.26 -18.80 20.09
CA CYS A 748 2.17 -18.62 18.98
C CYS A 748 1.95 -17.30 18.24
N ARG A 749 0.68 -16.90 18.08
CA ARG A 749 0.28 -15.73 17.30
C ARG A 749 0.47 -14.40 18.04
N PHE A 750 -0.03 -14.32 19.28
CA PHE A 750 -0.16 -13.08 20.03
C PHE A 750 0.86 -12.91 21.15
N ALA A 751 1.28 -14.00 21.81
CA ALA A 751 2.31 -13.89 22.86
C ALA A 751 3.70 -13.62 22.26
N ARG A 752 3.88 -13.84 20.95
CA ARG A 752 5.07 -13.53 20.16
C ARG A 752 6.40 -13.89 20.87
N PRO A 753 6.58 -15.12 21.40
CA PRO A 753 7.80 -15.53 22.10
C PRO A 753 9.07 -15.49 21.23
N TRP A 754 8.90 -15.28 19.92
CA TRP A 754 9.92 -15.10 18.90
C TRP A 754 10.25 -13.62 18.60
N ALA A 755 9.50 -12.65 19.14
CA ALA A 755 9.68 -11.22 18.86
C ALA A 755 10.36 -10.45 20.00
N GLU A 756 10.40 -11.03 21.20
CA GLU A 756 10.92 -10.36 22.39
C GLU A 756 12.33 -10.84 22.72
N ASP A 757 13.33 -10.14 22.21
CA ASP A 757 14.69 -10.28 22.68
C ASP A 757 15.10 -9.05 23.50
N LEU A 758 15.69 -9.33 24.67
CA LEU A 758 16.43 -8.36 25.44
C LEU A 758 17.47 -7.70 24.51
N ILE A 759 17.37 -6.39 24.25
CA ILE A 759 18.35 -5.70 23.39
C ILE A 759 19.69 -5.49 24.13
N GLN A 760 19.66 -5.63 25.46
CA GLN A 760 20.78 -5.39 26.35
C GLN A 760 20.95 -6.53 27.36
N PRO A 761 22.19 -6.84 27.79
CA PRO A 761 22.44 -7.78 28.87
C PRO A 761 21.73 -7.34 30.17
N LEU A 762 21.28 -8.30 30.96
CA LEU A 762 20.77 -8.04 32.31
C LEU A 762 21.73 -8.62 33.34
N LEU A 763 22.23 -7.79 34.26
CA LEU A 763 22.95 -8.25 35.44
C LEU A 763 22.00 -8.20 36.63
N ASN A 764 21.71 -9.36 37.24
CA ASN A 764 20.78 -9.50 38.37
C ASN A 764 19.43 -8.79 38.14
N GLY A 765 18.90 -8.92 36.92
CA GLY A 765 17.61 -8.34 36.50
C GLY A 765 17.63 -6.85 36.12
N LYS A 766 18.80 -6.19 36.10
CA LYS A 766 18.95 -4.79 35.67
C LYS A 766 19.69 -4.70 34.34
N SER A 767 19.20 -3.86 33.44
CA SER A 767 19.87 -3.58 32.15
C SER A 767 21.25 -2.98 32.38
N VAL A 768 22.26 -3.55 31.73
CA VAL A 768 23.66 -3.09 31.74
C VAL A 768 24.20 -2.97 30.31
N SER A 769 25.28 -2.21 30.14
CA SER A 769 25.98 -2.11 28.86
C SER A 769 26.74 -3.41 28.51
N TRP A 770 27.05 -3.60 27.23
CA TRP A 770 27.88 -4.71 26.76
C TRP A 770 29.30 -4.70 27.35
N GLU A 771 29.83 -3.52 27.67
CA GLU A 771 31.15 -3.36 28.30
C GLU A 771 31.12 -3.82 29.77
N GLU A 772 30.04 -3.53 30.50
CA GLU A 772 29.82 -4.02 31.86
C GLU A 772 29.61 -5.53 31.89
N ALA A 773 28.86 -6.08 30.92
CA ALA A 773 28.68 -7.52 30.75
C ALA A 773 30.02 -8.23 30.49
N LYS A 774 30.85 -7.67 29.60
CA LYS A 774 32.19 -8.20 29.33
C LYS A 774 33.07 -8.20 30.58
N ARG A 775 33.07 -7.08 31.33
CA ARG A 775 33.83 -6.97 32.57
C ARG A 775 33.41 -8.02 33.61
N PHE A 776 32.10 -8.24 33.75
CA PHE A 776 31.59 -9.30 34.64
C PHE A 776 32.15 -10.68 34.27
N MET A 777 32.19 -11.01 32.98
CA MET A 777 32.70 -12.29 32.48
C MET A 777 34.22 -12.44 32.62
N GLU A 778 34.97 -11.34 32.60
CA GLU A 778 36.43 -11.35 32.80
C GLU A 778 36.81 -11.45 34.29
N GLU A 779 36.00 -10.87 35.17
CA GLU A 779 36.29 -10.77 36.62
C GLU A 779 35.78 -11.97 37.44
N ASN A 780 34.94 -12.84 36.87
CA ASN A 780 34.29 -13.94 37.59
C ASN A 780 34.51 -15.29 36.91
N ASP A 781 34.72 -16.34 37.71
CA ASP A 781 34.55 -17.73 37.26
C ASP A 781 33.05 -18.04 37.19
N TYR A 782 32.55 -18.36 35.99
CA TYR A 782 31.13 -18.58 35.76
C TYR A 782 30.81 -19.96 35.18
N ALA A 783 29.58 -20.41 35.42
CA ALA A 783 28.98 -21.51 34.66
C ALA A 783 28.10 -20.96 33.54
N LEU A 784 28.15 -21.60 32.38
CA LEU A 784 27.34 -21.23 31.22
C LEU A 784 26.03 -22.03 31.25
N ILE A 785 24.90 -21.32 31.28
CA ILE A 785 23.57 -21.93 31.25
C ILE A 785 22.94 -21.67 29.89
N LEU A 786 22.64 -22.75 29.19
CA LEU A 786 21.95 -22.73 27.91
C LEU A 786 20.46 -22.95 28.10
N THR A 787 19.64 -22.11 27.48
CA THR A 787 18.18 -22.18 27.57
C THR A 787 17.57 -22.83 26.32
N PRO A 788 16.33 -23.35 26.39
CA PRO A 788 15.60 -23.90 25.23
C PRO A 788 15.32 -22.91 24.10
N GLU A 789 15.61 -21.62 24.28
CA GLU A 789 15.44 -20.58 23.25
C GLU A 789 16.55 -20.65 22.18
N LEU A 790 17.70 -21.24 22.54
CA LEU A 790 18.85 -21.36 21.65
C LEU A 790 18.64 -22.38 20.54
N THR A 791 19.17 -22.07 19.39
CA THR A 791 19.15 -22.93 18.19
C THR A 791 20.08 -24.13 18.35
N ASN A 792 19.88 -25.20 17.57
CA ASN A 792 20.78 -26.35 17.61
C ASN A 792 22.22 -25.96 17.24
N GLU A 793 22.39 -24.97 16.36
CA GLU A 793 23.67 -24.39 15.97
C GLU A 793 24.32 -23.63 17.13
N GLU A 794 23.58 -22.76 17.84
CA GLU A 794 24.07 -22.05 19.03
C GLU A 794 24.41 -23.01 20.16
N ILE A 795 23.57 -24.03 20.39
CA ILE A 795 23.83 -25.07 21.40
C ILE A 795 25.16 -25.76 21.09
N THR A 796 25.40 -26.11 19.83
CA THR A 796 26.66 -26.73 19.40
C THR A 796 27.83 -25.78 19.60
N PHE A 797 27.71 -24.53 19.18
CA PHE A 797 28.75 -23.50 19.36
C PHE A 797 29.11 -23.31 20.82
N PHE A 798 28.13 -23.07 21.70
CA PHE A 798 28.37 -22.81 23.11
C PHE A 798 28.91 -24.04 23.84
N LYS A 799 28.51 -25.24 23.43
CA LYS A 799 29.11 -26.49 23.92
C LYS A 799 30.59 -26.58 23.57
N GLU A 800 30.95 -26.36 22.30
CA GLU A 800 32.35 -26.35 21.87
C GLU A 800 33.17 -25.24 22.54
N PHE A 801 32.57 -24.06 22.69
CA PHE A 801 33.18 -22.91 23.36
C PHE A 801 33.48 -23.22 24.83
N ALA A 802 32.49 -23.74 25.56
CA ALA A 802 32.63 -24.10 26.96
C ALA A 802 33.67 -25.21 27.14
N GLU A 803 33.67 -26.22 26.27
CA GLU A 803 34.64 -27.32 26.29
C GLU A 803 36.07 -26.81 26.06
N LYS A 804 36.28 -25.92 25.08
CA LYS A 804 37.60 -25.32 24.80
C LYS A 804 38.14 -24.47 25.95
N ARG A 805 37.26 -23.84 26.73
CA ARG A 805 37.65 -22.96 27.85
C ARG A 805 37.52 -23.61 29.24
N GLY A 806 37.12 -24.89 29.30
CA GLY A 806 36.90 -25.59 30.58
C GLY A 806 35.77 -24.99 31.42
N ILE A 807 34.82 -24.30 30.80
CA ILE A 807 33.68 -23.67 31.48
C ILE A 807 32.62 -24.74 31.73
N PRO A 808 32.12 -24.89 32.98
CA PRO A 808 30.99 -25.79 33.25
C PRO A 808 29.75 -25.33 32.47
N ILE A 809 29.18 -26.23 31.68
CA ILE A 809 27.97 -25.96 30.89
C ILE A 809 26.80 -26.78 31.41
N GLY A 810 25.62 -26.18 31.44
CA GLY A 810 24.40 -26.85 31.85
C GLY A 810 23.15 -26.22 31.27
N SER A 811 22.01 -26.77 31.69
CA SER A 811 20.69 -26.29 31.29
C SER A 811 19.67 -26.54 32.40
N THR A 812 18.62 -25.74 32.41
CA THR A 812 17.45 -25.92 33.29
C THR A 812 16.57 -27.11 32.87
N VAL A 813 16.80 -27.66 31.68
CA VAL A 813 16.03 -28.77 31.07
C VAL A 813 16.36 -30.11 31.73
N GLU A 814 15.31 -30.89 32.03
CA GLU A 814 15.37 -32.25 32.58
C GLU A 814 14.52 -33.20 31.70
N GLY A 815 14.91 -34.48 31.53
CA GLY A 815 14.06 -35.52 30.89
C GLY A 815 14.70 -36.46 29.87
N GLY A 816 13.90 -37.39 29.32
CA GLY A 816 14.27 -38.31 28.24
C GLY A 816 13.91 -37.81 26.84
N LEU A 817 14.36 -38.52 25.79
CA LEU A 817 14.13 -38.13 24.39
C LEU A 817 12.81 -38.67 23.83
N SER A 818 12.08 -37.83 23.10
CA SER A 818 10.91 -38.27 22.31
C SER A 818 11.29 -39.40 21.33
N THR A 819 10.52 -40.49 21.38
CA THR A 819 10.62 -41.64 20.46
C THR A 819 9.44 -41.70 19.48
N ALA A 820 8.35 -40.99 19.74
CA ALA A 820 7.20 -40.90 18.83
C ALA A 820 7.39 -39.85 17.72
N THR A 821 6.89 -40.20 16.54
CA THR A 821 6.70 -39.30 15.40
C THR A 821 5.27 -38.75 15.35
N LEU A 822 5.09 -37.60 14.71
CA LEU A 822 3.78 -37.00 14.46
C LEU A 822 2.81 -37.95 13.72
N GLU A 823 3.33 -38.77 12.80
CA GLU A 823 2.51 -39.71 12.04
C GLU A 823 2.01 -40.87 12.91
N GLU A 824 2.81 -41.34 13.86
CA GLU A 824 2.38 -42.32 14.86
C GLU A 824 1.29 -41.73 15.75
N VAL A 825 1.45 -40.48 16.22
CA VAL A 825 0.41 -39.77 16.97
C VAL A 825 -0.88 -39.66 16.15
N ARG A 826 -0.80 -39.33 14.85
CA ARG A 826 -1.97 -39.21 13.96
C ARG A 826 -2.67 -40.53 13.70
N LYS A 827 -1.93 -41.63 13.53
CA LYS A 827 -2.49 -42.97 13.29
C LYS A 827 -3.02 -43.64 14.55
N ALA A 828 -2.54 -43.24 15.73
CA ALA A 828 -3.00 -43.77 17.00
C ALA A 828 -4.51 -43.60 17.16
N ARG A 829 -5.19 -44.68 17.57
CA ARG A 829 -6.60 -44.64 17.94
C ARG A 829 -6.73 -44.46 19.45
N ARG A 830 -5.85 -45.08 20.23
CA ARG A 830 -5.83 -45.04 21.70
C ARG A 830 -4.55 -44.39 22.18
N VAL A 831 -4.64 -43.33 23.00
CA VAL A 831 -3.48 -42.52 23.41
C VAL A 831 -3.44 -42.41 24.94
N LEU A 832 -2.25 -42.59 25.53
CA LEU A 832 -2.00 -42.19 26.91
C LEU A 832 -1.59 -40.73 26.92
N LEU A 833 -2.38 -39.86 27.56
CA LEU A 833 -2.07 -38.44 27.71
C LEU A 833 -1.78 -38.11 29.17
N LYS A 834 -0.52 -37.76 29.47
CA LYS A 834 -0.07 -37.20 30.75
C LYS A 834 0.64 -35.86 30.50
N ALA A 835 -0.07 -34.92 29.89
CA ALA A 835 0.38 -33.57 29.62
C ALA A 835 -0.79 -32.61 29.72
N ASP A 836 -0.53 -31.34 30.03
CA ASP A 836 -1.54 -30.30 30.04
C ASP A 836 -1.85 -29.78 28.60
N PRO A 837 -3.05 -30.03 28.05
CA PRO A 837 -3.42 -29.53 26.73
C PRO A 837 -3.51 -28.00 26.65
N GLU A 838 -3.66 -27.30 27.76
CA GLU A 838 -3.68 -25.82 27.77
C GLU A 838 -2.28 -25.26 27.51
N LYS A 839 -1.24 -25.91 28.06
CA LYS A 839 0.17 -25.57 27.80
C LYS A 839 0.63 -25.96 26.40
N TYR A 840 0.00 -26.98 25.81
CA TYR A 840 0.31 -27.50 24.49
C TYR A 840 -0.93 -27.54 23.59
N PRO A 841 -1.43 -26.36 23.13
CA PRO A 841 -2.76 -26.23 22.52
C PRO A 841 -2.99 -27.14 21.32
N LEU A 842 -1.96 -27.41 20.51
CA LEU A 842 -2.06 -28.30 19.35
C LEU A 842 -2.46 -29.73 19.71
N LEU A 843 -2.26 -30.18 20.95
CA LEU A 843 -2.78 -31.47 21.41
C LEU A 843 -4.30 -31.54 21.26
N LYS A 844 -5.04 -30.45 21.50
CA LYS A 844 -6.50 -30.43 21.36
C LYS A 844 -6.94 -30.80 19.93
N ILE A 845 -6.24 -30.29 18.92
CA ILE A 845 -6.51 -30.59 17.51
C ILE A 845 -5.98 -31.98 17.14
N LEU A 846 -4.72 -32.30 17.47
CA LEU A 846 -4.08 -33.57 17.10
C LEU A 846 -4.77 -34.79 17.71
N LEU A 847 -5.35 -34.63 18.91
CA LEU A 847 -5.99 -35.70 19.65
C LEU A 847 -7.49 -35.83 19.39
N LYS A 848 -8.05 -34.98 18.54
CA LYS A 848 -9.48 -35.00 18.22
C LYS A 848 -9.92 -36.35 17.66
N GLY A 849 -10.99 -36.90 18.23
CA GLY A 849 -11.56 -38.19 17.83
C GLY A 849 -10.79 -39.44 18.31
N LYS A 850 -9.75 -39.27 19.13
CA LYS A 850 -8.98 -40.37 19.72
C LYS A 850 -9.50 -40.74 21.12
N GLU A 851 -9.30 -42.00 21.52
CA GLU A 851 -9.69 -42.51 22.83
C GLU A 851 -8.52 -42.36 23.81
N MET A 852 -8.71 -41.63 24.92
CA MET A 852 -7.70 -41.53 25.98
C MET A 852 -7.80 -42.75 26.91
N VAL A 853 -6.71 -43.49 27.08
CA VAL A 853 -6.71 -44.74 27.88
C VAL A 853 -5.47 -44.86 28.76
N GLU A 854 -5.61 -45.54 29.91
CA GLU A 854 -4.49 -45.79 30.83
C GLU A 854 -3.68 -47.04 30.47
N GLU A 855 -4.28 -48.01 29.77
CA GLU A 855 -3.64 -49.27 29.35
C GLU A 855 -4.01 -49.63 27.90
N GLY A 856 -3.09 -50.32 27.20
CA GLY A 856 -3.31 -50.75 25.81
C GLY A 856 -3.41 -49.59 24.81
N TYR A 857 -2.62 -48.55 25.03
CA TYR A 857 -2.47 -47.38 24.15
C TYR A 857 -1.45 -47.64 23.02
N ASP A 858 -1.65 -46.97 21.89
CA ASP A 858 -0.78 -47.04 20.72
C ASP A 858 0.42 -46.09 20.85
N VAL A 859 0.21 -44.94 21.51
CA VAL A 859 1.20 -43.86 21.70
C VAL A 859 1.01 -43.24 23.08
N ALA A 860 2.12 -42.83 23.72
CA ALA A 860 2.10 -42.05 24.96
C ALA A 860 2.57 -40.59 24.71
N ILE A 861 1.92 -39.64 25.36
CA ILE A 861 2.30 -38.22 25.35
C ILE A 861 2.49 -37.80 26.81
N LEU A 862 3.72 -37.46 27.17
CA LEU A 862 4.12 -37.16 28.54
C LEU A 862 4.69 -35.74 28.60
N GLU A 863 4.36 -34.97 29.63
CA GLU A 863 4.96 -33.68 29.91
C GLU A 863 6.10 -33.79 30.94
N GLY A 864 7.18 -33.05 30.69
CA GLY A 864 8.29 -32.89 31.65
C GLY A 864 9.28 -34.06 31.64
N PRO A 865 10.09 -34.20 32.71
CA PRO A 865 11.16 -35.18 32.77
C PRO A 865 10.60 -36.59 32.97
N ALA A 866 10.16 -37.22 31.88
CA ALA A 866 9.75 -38.61 31.84
C ALA A 866 10.76 -39.43 31.03
N GLU A 867 10.95 -40.70 31.41
CA GLU A 867 11.60 -41.67 30.53
C GLU A 867 10.60 -42.17 29.49
N PRO A 868 11.03 -42.37 28.23
CA PRO A 868 10.18 -42.98 27.21
C PRO A 868 9.71 -44.36 27.64
N LEU A 869 8.46 -44.69 27.32
CA LEU A 869 7.90 -46.02 27.58
C LEU A 869 8.28 -46.99 26.43
N ASP A 870 7.96 -48.28 26.59
CA ASP A 870 8.20 -49.31 25.56
C ASP A 870 7.34 -49.16 24.28
N VAL A 871 6.49 -48.12 24.22
CA VAL A 871 5.70 -47.72 23.05
C VAL A 871 6.17 -46.35 22.56
N PRO A 872 5.87 -45.95 21.31
CA PRO A 872 6.21 -44.61 20.83
C PRO A 872 5.73 -43.54 21.82
N THR A 873 6.68 -42.75 22.35
CA THR A 873 6.42 -41.77 23.40
C THR A 873 6.84 -40.37 22.93
N LEU A 874 5.91 -39.43 22.91
CA LEU A 874 6.18 -38.01 22.71
C LEU A 874 6.42 -37.37 24.09
N ILE A 875 7.61 -36.84 24.32
CA ILE A 875 7.96 -36.10 25.54
C ILE A 875 7.91 -34.62 25.21
N LEU A 876 7.01 -33.91 25.87
CA LEU A 876 6.82 -32.47 25.73
C LEU A 876 7.69 -31.76 26.78
N HIS A 877 8.74 -31.11 26.28
CA HIS A 877 9.63 -30.26 27.05
C HIS A 877 9.17 -28.79 27.03
N GLU A 878 9.70 -28.00 27.97
CA GLU A 878 9.56 -26.55 27.92
C GLU A 878 10.49 -25.98 26.83
N GLY A 879 9.90 -25.38 25.79
CA GLY A 879 10.60 -24.82 24.62
C GLY A 879 11.01 -25.86 23.56
N VAL A 880 11.16 -25.41 22.30
CA VAL A 880 11.47 -26.27 21.14
C VAL A 880 12.84 -26.95 21.26
N ASN A 881 13.85 -26.21 21.70
CA ASN A 881 15.23 -26.70 21.62
C ASN A 881 15.71 -27.44 22.87
N ALA A 882 14.82 -27.63 23.85
CA ALA A 882 15.10 -28.44 25.04
C ALA A 882 15.50 -29.88 24.68
N ALA A 883 14.84 -30.50 23.68
CA ALA A 883 15.23 -31.81 23.17
C ALA A 883 16.64 -31.81 22.57
N GLY A 884 17.05 -30.70 21.92
CA GLY A 884 18.39 -30.51 21.38
C GLY A 884 19.46 -30.49 22.48
N LEU A 885 19.19 -29.77 23.58
CA LEU A 885 20.04 -29.73 24.76
C LEU A 885 20.21 -31.11 25.40
N ILE A 886 19.11 -31.85 25.57
CA ILE A 886 19.14 -33.22 26.10
C ILE A 886 19.95 -34.15 25.18
N LYS A 887 19.74 -34.08 23.85
CA LYS A 887 20.55 -34.85 22.87
C LYS A 887 22.03 -34.48 22.93
N ALA A 888 22.33 -33.20 23.17
CA ALA A 888 23.69 -32.72 23.33
C ALA A 888 24.31 -33.13 24.68
N GLY A 889 23.55 -33.75 25.59
CA GLY A 889 23.98 -34.15 26.93
C GLY A 889 24.10 -32.99 27.91
N VAL A 890 23.46 -31.85 27.61
CA VAL A 890 23.48 -30.64 28.45
C VAL A 890 22.24 -30.64 29.33
N THR A 891 22.40 -31.09 30.57
CA THR A 891 21.31 -31.16 31.56
C THR A 891 21.80 -30.75 32.94
N GLY A 892 20.88 -30.23 33.76
CA GLY A 892 21.17 -29.78 35.11
C GLY A 892 21.97 -28.47 35.17
N ILE A 893 21.96 -27.85 36.35
CA ILE A 893 22.65 -26.58 36.61
C ILE A 893 23.94 -26.87 37.38
N PRO A 894 25.13 -26.57 36.82
CA PRO A 894 26.39 -26.68 37.52
C PRO A 894 26.43 -25.75 38.75
N GLU A 895 27.04 -26.17 39.85
CA GLU A 895 27.24 -25.28 40.99
C GLU A 895 28.27 -24.20 40.67
N SER A 896 27.86 -22.93 40.70
CA SER A 896 28.73 -21.76 40.52
C SER A 896 28.30 -20.56 41.37
N ARG A 897 29.24 -19.63 41.62
CA ARG A 897 28.96 -18.34 42.29
C ARG A 897 28.49 -17.25 41.31
N ALA A 898 28.82 -17.41 40.03
CA ALA A 898 28.37 -16.56 38.93
C ALA A 898 27.85 -17.42 37.77
N TYR A 899 26.83 -16.94 37.09
CA TYR A 899 26.22 -17.62 35.95
C TYR A 899 26.13 -16.66 34.77
N VAL A 900 26.44 -17.19 33.59
CA VAL A 900 26.12 -16.54 32.33
C VAL A 900 25.01 -17.36 31.68
N VAL A 901 23.83 -16.77 31.57
CA VAL A 901 22.67 -17.41 30.96
C VAL A 901 22.50 -16.82 29.56
N VAL A 902 22.37 -17.66 28.53
CA VAL A 902 22.08 -17.19 27.17
C VAL A 902 20.62 -17.47 26.86
N GLY A 903 19.80 -16.42 26.79
CA GLY A 903 18.33 -16.48 26.76
C GLY A 903 17.69 -16.24 28.14
N ARG A 904 16.41 -16.55 28.30
CA ARG A 904 15.68 -16.31 29.56
C ARG A 904 16.00 -17.35 30.64
N ALA A 905 16.39 -16.88 31.82
CA ALA A 905 16.54 -17.71 33.01
C ALA A 905 15.17 -17.97 33.66
N GLU A 906 14.62 -19.17 33.51
CA GLU A 906 13.31 -19.54 34.07
C GLU A 906 13.37 -20.03 35.53
N LYS A 907 14.57 -20.30 36.05
CA LYS A 907 14.81 -20.76 37.44
C LYS A 907 15.69 -19.76 38.19
N GLU A 908 15.40 -19.55 39.48
CA GLU A 908 16.27 -18.76 40.36
C GLU A 908 17.63 -19.45 40.54
N LEU A 909 18.70 -18.73 40.17
CA LEU A 909 20.08 -19.16 40.37
C LEU A 909 20.63 -18.52 41.65
N ARG A 910 21.38 -19.28 42.45
CA ARG A 910 21.84 -18.85 43.79
C ARG A 910 23.08 -17.93 43.78
N GLY A 911 23.50 -17.43 42.61
CA GLY A 911 24.69 -16.60 42.42
C GLY A 911 24.39 -15.35 41.59
N ASP A 912 25.42 -14.56 41.25
CA ASP A 912 25.25 -13.42 40.35
C ASP A 912 24.94 -13.91 38.94
N VAL A 913 23.89 -13.36 38.32
CA VAL A 913 23.38 -13.81 37.02
C VAL A 913 23.54 -12.71 35.98
N LEU A 914 24.38 -12.97 35.00
CA LEU A 914 24.42 -12.20 33.76
C LEU A 914 23.58 -12.93 32.70
N VAL A 915 22.48 -12.31 32.29
CA VAL A 915 21.65 -12.79 31.19
C VAL A 915 22.08 -12.10 29.91
N LEU A 916 22.51 -12.88 28.94
CA LEU A 916 22.78 -12.47 27.58
C LEU A 916 21.55 -12.79 26.72
N PRO A 917 21.16 -11.92 25.78
CA PRO A 917 20.01 -12.19 24.91
C PRO A 917 20.24 -13.43 24.05
N ALA A 918 19.21 -14.25 23.86
CA ALA A 918 19.19 -15.28 22.83
C ALA A 918 19.13 -14.62 21.43
N GLY A 919 19.50 -15.35 20.36
CA GLY A 919 19.35 -14.85 18.99
C GLY A 919 20.37 -13.81 18.52
N LEU A 920 21.27 -13.33 19.39
CA LEU A 920 22.43 -12.52 19.00
C LEU A 920 23.59 -13.35 18.42
N TRP A 921 23.59 -14.68 18.61
CA TRP A 921 24.76 -15.54 18.43
C TRP A 921 24.62 -16.53 17.26
N ALA A 922 23.41 -16.69 16.71
CA ALA A 922 23.12 -17.59 15.60
C ALA A 922 23.16 -16.88 14.24
N ALA A 923 24.09 -17.33 13.39
CA ALA A 923 23.91 -17.25 11.95
C ALA A 923 22.83 -18.25 11.51
N LYS A 924 21.58 -17.78 11.38
CA LYS A 924 20.46 -18.53 10.77
C LYS A 924 20.13 -17.96 9.39
N GLU A 925 20.14 -18.80 8.36
CA GLU A 925 20.00 -18.42 6.93
C GLU A 925 18.78 -17.50 6.65
N GLY A 926 19.03 -16.35 6.02
CA GLY A 926 18.04 -15.30 5.70
C GLY A 926 18.61 -13.89 5.87
N THR A 927 17.98 -12.88 5.25
CA THR A 927 18.21 -11.46 5.62
C THR A 927 17.04 -10.97 6.46
N VAL A 928 17.21 -10.91 7.78
CA VAL A 928 16.17 -10.36 8.68
C VAL A 928 16.57 -8.95 9.02
N THR A 929 15.70 -8.00 8.66
CA THR A 929 15.77 -6.65 9.20
C THR A 929 14.77 -6.56 10.33
N ASN A 930 15.22 -6.28 11.55
CA ASN A 930 14.31 -6.13 12.68
C ASN A 930 13.64 -4.74 12.68
N ALA A 931 12.73 -4.51 13.63
CA ALA A 931 11.98 -3.26 13.77
C ALA A 931 12.85 -2.00 13.98
N PHE A 932 14.17 -2.15 14.18
CA PHE A 932 15.13 -1.08 14.46
C PHE A 932 16.21 -0.91 13.36
N GLY A 933 16.06 -1.56 12.20
CA GLY A 933 16.90 -1.29 11.03
C GLY A 933 18.25 -2.03 10.99
N MET A 934 18.44 -3.07 11.79
CA MET A 934 19.63 -3.94 11.67
C MET A 934 19.43 -5.00 10.59
N GLU A 935 20.27 -5.01 9.55
CA GLU A 935 20.31 -6.07 8.53
C GLU A 935 21.12 -7.28 9.02
N LEU A 936 20.51 -8.47 9.05
CA LEU A 936 21.21 -9.73 9.34
C LEU A 936 21.28 -10.60 8.09
N LYS A 937 22.32 -10.49 7.24
CA LYS A 937 22.52 -11.38 6.08
C LYS A 937 23.13 -12.71 6.48
N VAL A 938 22.50 -13.83 6.13
CA VAL A 938 23.09 -15.17 6.33
C VAL A 938 23.04 -15.99 5.04
N LYS A 939 24.21 -16.43 4.56
CA LYS A 939 24.42 -16.91 3.18
C LYS A 939 25.38 -18.10 3.01
N LYS A 940 25.48 -18.99 4.00
CA LYS A 940 26.46 -20.11 4.14
C LYS A 940 27.65 -19.77 5.04
N ALA A 941 28.23 -20.81 5.65
CA ALA A 941 29.34 -20.77 6.59
C ALA A 941 30.58 -20.00 6.09
N VAL A 942 30.89 -18.94 6.84
CA VAL A 942 32.15 -18.21 7.09
C VAL A 942 32.93 -17.66 5.88
N GLU A 943 33.05 -16.34 5.81
CA GLU A 943 34.29 -15.59 6.12
C GLU A 943 33.98 -14.10 6.37
N GLU A 944 34.55 -13.59 7.48
CA GLU A 944 34.63 -12.19 7.95
C GLU A 944 33.61 -11.65 8.98
N GLU A 945 34.18 -10.84 9.88
CA GLU A 945 33.88 -10.65 11.30
C GLU A 945 32.71 -9.71 11.59
N SER A 946 31.82 -10.10 12.52
CA SER A 946 30.82 -9.21 13.13
C SER A 946 31.05 -9.14 14.65
N THR A 947 30.82 -7.97 15.23
CA THR A 947 31.18 -7.50 16.59
C THR A 947 30.80 -8.40 17.78
N ILE A 948 29.95 -9.41 17.60
CA ILE A 948 29.50 -10.33 18.68
C ILE A 948 30.53 -11.44 18.96
N THR A 949 31.35 -11.82 17.97
CA THR A 949 32.43 -12.79 18.20
C THR A 949 33.52 -12.25 19.15
N GLY A 950 33.64 -10.92 19.32
CA GLY A 950 34.65 -10.26 20.17
C GLY A 950 34.46 -10.41 21.70
N LEU A 951 33.32 -10.92 22.16
CA LEU A 951 33.05 -11.14 23.59
C LEU A 951 33.60 -12.49 24.09
N PHE A 952 33.72 -13.46 23.18
CA PHE A 952 34.10 -14.84 23.47
C PHE A 952 35.33 -15.32 22.66
N SER A 953 35.85 -14.51 21.73
CA SER A 953 37.24 -14.58 21.25
C SER A 953 38.15 -13.93 22.29
#